data_AF-A0A940T6Q1-F1
#
_entry.id   AF-A0A940T6Q1-F1
#
_cell.length_a   1.000
_cell.length_b   1.000
_cell.length_c   1.000
_cell.angle_alpha   90.00
_cell.angle_beta   90.00
_cell.angle_gamma   90.00
#
_symmetry.space_group_name_H-M   'P 1'
#
loop_
_entity.id
_entity.type
_entity.pdbx_description
1 polymer ?
#
loop_
_entity_poly.entity_id
_entity_poly.type
_entity_poly.pdbx_seq_one_letter_code
_entity_poly.pdbx_strand_id
1 'polypeptide(L)'
;MRKKKISERLAALACSALMTMPLWGDFSLGMTVSAEAQPDAVYEEIVPEVQRHEELESFAEPEYTPMFSFPDEVRGVYLDPGEDFPLTDENGEALPESEIAAGIDSALDTAQDKSLNTVIISTSDENGIYYSLDVNKTAVRSPAEICVERAAERGMYVYVTFDINSALKGINEENAKSRIDRLALDAHSFTVKYPVDGIIIDGYYSKRDSASFADYIENGSGIGYDNWLTDNGAYVFSLVSDAVRRTSNSVPVGISINDIWANYTTAENGSNTSVSFEALTDGYADTLGYIENGCADFIIVKAEGAFGSETMPFEDVVGWWNDKAQSAGIPMLVDHINERICTDYTGWGSPDELVKQVIRADEYDSCFGSVFNSLTALEANTEESTSVLVKHYNDQIDREGLNNELEMTLPKSTKFKTEEPTVIFAGSFDPNFTIYFQGEPIELNEAGRFYFNMELDVGVNTFTFKNKGKTVTYKITRTVNVLKSVMPDVSEMRVEEQSAITLSAIAYKGSEVSAEINGKTVELTAVDGQTDEIDPNSNYTKYVGTYIAPAGIKGQDIDLGNVTFYGTYRTKTGDFNESRTGSRIIVNALAEILNDYSGNLLQVNNDNTMVYNAKTTDTSPTPDMARLPAGTLDYIVKTVNYSGTDYYLTNSGKRIRTGDVSVLDNKPLGSNPVSVTSAAKDGTDTVVKLRTNSRVPFSMSFSGLDYSGGNNGNHYVSSFNATALVITFDYITSISASSITFPESSVFTEGLWDSYESGELTKTRLTLNFRQSGIFGGVTSSYDNDGNLTFRFNGCRSSLSGATVVIDPGHGYTGASQFDPGAVGHIKEQDANLAIAKLVASKLEAEGANVIRLKTESETYVTAQRASFARQYSPDLFLSIHCNAAGESARGAEAYYFTPFSQPLADKISARIGSYLGDKVHGEGGMDRGEQYNYFFVTQQQDFPSVLIECGFVTNYTEAMALADSEHQNGIAEAIVRGAADYLGRCSYSCFGDGAASYTNSETVYTPPTETTVPAETMPPEAPSEPMTSEDVTAVPDVNFSDPYDLFGLGE
;
A
#
# COMPACT_ATOMS: atom_id res chain seq x y z
N MET A 1 11.11 -37.54 13.69
CA MET A 1 11.83 -38.41 14.66
C MET A 1 11.23 -38.23 16.05
N ARG A 2 11.02 -39.34 16.77
CA ARG A 2 10.28 -39.47 18.04
C ARG A 2 10.63 -38.47 19.17
N LYS A 3 9.56 -37.92 19.78
CA LYS A 3 9.38 -37.46 21.18
C LYS A 3 10.64 -37.46 22.10
N LYS A 4 11.13 -36.28 22.49
CA LYS A 4 11.59 -36.01 23.89
C LYS A 4 11.80 -34.52 24.21
N LYS A 5 11.59 -34.18 25.49
CA LYS A 5 11.82 -32.88 26.19
C LYS A 5 10.78 -31.77 25.99
N ILE A 6 9.65 -31.92 26.68
CA ILE A 6 9.00 -30.80 27.37
C ILE A 6 9.65 -30.68 28.76
N SER A 7 10.17 -29.50 29.10
CA SER A 7 10.43 -29.02 30.47
C SER A 7 11.04 -27.61 30.42
N GLU A 8 10.66 -26.73 31.34
CA GLU A 8 11.27 -25.40 31.57
C GLU A 8 11.14 -24.33 30.46
N ARG A 9 10.04 -23.56 30.48
CA ARG A 9 10.03 -22.07 30.46
C ARG A 9 8.60 -21.50 30.43
N LEU A 10 8.01 -21.27 31.59
CA LEU A 10 6.87 -20.35 31.76
C LEU A 10 6.82 -19.84 33.21
N ALA A 11 7.55 -18.76 33.50
CA ALA A 11 7.49 -18.04 34.77
C ALA A 11 8.03 -16.62 34.62
N ALA A 12 7.38 -15.67 35.29
CA ALA A 12 7.78 -14.27 35.51
C ALA A 12 8.00 -13.37 34.28
N LEU A 13 6.99 -12.53 34.00
CA LEU A 13 7.18 -11.08 34.21
C LEU A 13 5.85 -10.35 34.43
N ALA A 14 5.53 -10.11 35.71
CA ALA A 14 4.48 -9.17 36.13
C ALA A 14 4.93 -8.54 37.45
N CYS A 15 5.34 -7.26 37.45
CA CYS A 15 5.67 -6.54 38.68
C CYS A 15 5.67 -5.01 38.52
N SER A 16 4.68 -4.34 39.09
CA SER A 16 4.72 -2.91 39.39
C SER A 16 3.84 -2.56 40.60
N ALA A 17 4.38 -2.84 41.79
CA ALA A 17 4.68 -1.84 42.84
C ALA A 17 3.89 -0.51 42.86
N LEU A 18 3.51 0.09 44.02
CA LEU A 18 3.87 -0.20 45.43
C LEU A 18 3.00 0.61 46.43
N MET A 19 2.74 0.04 47.63
CA MET A 19 2.44 0.69 48.95
C MET A 19 1.24 1.67 49.08
N THR A 20 0.58 1.83 50.25
CA THR A 20 1.07 1.89 51.65
C THR A 20 0.20 1.16 52.71
N MET A 21 0.80 0.88 53.88
CA MET A 21 0.17 0.40 55.15
C MET A 21 -0.14 1.60 56.11
N PRO A 22 -0.46 1.47 57.44
CA PRO A 22 -0.78 0.33 58.35
C PRO A 22 -2.15 0.54 59.10
N LEU A 23 -2.56 0.02 60.29
CA LEU A 23 -1.97 -0.59 61.51
C LEU A 23 -2.97 -1.55 62.24
N TRP A 24 -2.46 -2.65 62.84
CA TRP A 24 -2.83 -3.31 64.13
C TRP A 24 -4.29 -3.80 64.39
N GLY A 25 -4.57 -4.88 65.14
CA GLY A 25 -3.71 -5.87 65.81
C GLY A 25 -4.48 -6.89 66.72
N ASP A 26 -3.75 -7.89 67.23
CA ASP A 26 -3.98 -8.77 68.41
C ASP A 26 -5.07 -9.88 68.53
N PHE A 27 -4.54 -11.13 68.60
CA PHE A 27 -4.77 -12.21 69.60
C PHE A 27 -5.98 -13.18 69.62
N SER A 28 -5.69 -14.45 69.25
CA SER A 28 -6.07 -15.72 69.95
C SER A 28 -7.54 -16.17 70.00
N LEU A 29 -7.96 -17.42 70.26
CA LEU A 29 -7.35 -18.78 70.27
C LEU A 29 -8.21 -19.65 69.30
N GLY A 30 -7.83 -20.80 68.73
CA GLY A 30 -6.71 -21.69 68.98
C GLY A 30 -7.19 -23.09 69.41
N MET A 31 -7.18 -24.08 68.51
CA MET A 31 -6.90 -25.51 68.80
C MET A 31 -6.81 -26.34 67.50
N THR A 32 -5.88 -27.30 67.47
CA THR A 32 -5.58 -28.20 66.35
C THR A 32 -6.02 -29.64 66.64
N VAL A 33 -6.40 -30.38 65.60
CA VAL A 33 -6.16 -31.83 65.50
C VAL A 33 -5.61 -32.10 64.11
N SER A 34 -4.57 -32.93 64.01
CA SER A 34 -3.91 -33.30 62.76
C SER A 34 -4.10 -34.79 62.43
N ALA A 35 -4.00 -35.12 61.14
CA ALA A 35 -3.59 -36.42 60.65
C ALA A 35 -2.85 -36.21 59.33
N GLU A 36 -1.60 -36.66 59.23
CA GLU A 36 -0.80 -36.61 58.00
C GLU A 36 -0.98 -37.90 57.19
N ALA A 37 -0.68 -37.83 55.89
CA ALA A 37 -0.79 -38.96 54.97
C ALA A 37 0.52 -39.77 54.86
N GLN A 38 0.42 -41.06 54.56
CA GLN A 38 1.37 -41.84 53.73
C GLN A 38 0.65 -43.07 53.14
N PRO A 39 1.19 -43.71 52.07
CA PRO A 39 0.35 -44.32 51.03
C PRO A 39 0.45 -45.85 50.89
N ASP A 40 -0.10 -46.35 49.79
CA ASP A 40 0.12 -47.63 49.11
C ASP A 40 -0.26 -48.93 49.85
N ALA A 41 -1.42 -49.47 49.47
CA ALA A 41 -1.76 -50.88 49.60
C ALA A 41 -2.52 -51.35 48.34
N VAL A 42 -2.01 -52.40 47.69
CA VAL A 42 -2.63 -53.01 46.50
C VAL A 42 -3.89 -53.78 46.88
N TYR A 43 -4.93 -53.67 46.08
CA TYR A 43 -6.08 -54.57 46.08
C TYR A 43 -6.20 -55.27 44.74
N GLU A 44 -6.31 -56.60 44.75
CA GLU A 44 -6.62 -57.40 43.58
C GLU A 44 -8.13 -57.28 43.27
N GLU A 45 -8.47 -56.99 42.02
CA GLU A 45 -9.86 -56.95 41.58
C GLU A 45 -10.37 -58.39 41.34
N ILE A 46 -11.25 -58.86 42.23
CA ILE A 46 -11.86 -60.19 42.13
C ILE A 46 -13.01 -60.12 41.12
N VAL A 47 -12.72 -60.46 39.86
CA VAL A 47 -13.72 -60.61 38.80
C VAL A 47 -14.69 -61.75 39.15
N PRO A 48 -16.01 -61.49 39.29
CA PRO A 48 -16.99 -62.56 39.49
C PRO A 48 -17.27 -63.28 38.17
N GLU A 49 -16.92 -64.56 38.08
CA GLU A 49 -17.17 -65.40 36.91
C GLU A 49 -18.66 -65.73 36.76
N VAL A 50 -19.42 -64.86 36.08
CA VAL A 50 -20.84 -65.07 35.80
C VAL A 50 -20.99 -66.12 34.68
N GLN A 51 -21.20 -67.38 35.07
CA GLN A 51 -21.51 -68.45 34.14
C GLN A 51 -22.88 -68.25 33.46
N ARG A 52 -22.86 -67.68 32.25
CA ARG A 52 -23.95 -67.87 31.29
C ARG A 52 -23.98 -69.34 30.88
N HIS A 53 -25.16 -69.97 30.89
CA HIS A 53 -25.30 -71.38 30.56
C HIS A 53 -24.95 -71.66 29.10
N GLU A 54 -24.18 -72.73 28.88
CA GLU A 54 -24.05 -73.40 27.59
C GLU A 54 -25.38 -74.11 27.27
N GLU A 55 -26.17 -73.63 26.29
CA GLU A 55 -27.12 -74.42 25.48
C GLU A 55 -27.83 -73.58 24.38
N LEU A 56 -27.05 -72.87 23.55
CA LEU A 56 -27.48 -72.49 22.19
C LEU A 56 -26.35 -72.81 21.22
N GLU A 57 -26.59 -73.74 20.30
CA GLU A 57 -25.60 -74.18 19.31
C GLU A 57 -25.33 -73.10 18.25
N SER A 58 -24.14 -73.16 17.65
CA SER A 58 -23.61 -72.12 16.77
C SER A 58 -24.45 -71.89 15.51
N PHE A 59 -25.15 -70.75 15.46
CA PHE A 59 -25.00 -69.88 14.31
C PHE A 59 -23.78 -69.01 14.54
N ALA A 60 -22.79 -69.09 13.66
CA ALA A 60 -21.80 -68.01 13.57
C ALA A 60 -22.55 -66.77 13.05
N GLU A 61 -22.34 -65.61 13.68
CA GLU A 61 -22.83 -64.37 13.09
C GLU A 61 -22.16 -64.17 11.73
N PRO A 62 -22.92 -63.83 10.68
CA PRO A 62 -22.33 -63.55 9.38
C PRO A 62 -21.46 -62.29 9.50
N GLU A 63 -20.18 -62.39 9.14
CA GLU A 63 -19.28 -61.23 9.09
C GLU A 63 -19.89 -60.16 8.16
N TYR A 64 -20.34 -59.05 8.75
CA TYR A 64 -20.91 -57.92 8.02
C TYR A 64 -19.86 -57.43 7.01
N THR A 65 -20.15 -57.67 5.74
CA THR A 65 -19.28 -57.32 4.62
C THR A 65 -20.00 -56.23 3.83
N PRO A 66 -19.59 -54.95 3.97
CA PRO A 66 -20.14 -53.84 3.19
C PRO A 66 -20.12 -54.12 1.67
N MET A 67 -21.20 -53.76 0.99
CA MET A 67 -21.32 -53.75 -0.47
C MET A 67 -21.79 -52.40 -1.01
N PHE A 68 -21.76 -51.35 -0.19
CA PHE A 68 -21.93 -49.96 -0.61
C PHE A 68 -20.57 -49.29 -0.91
N SER A 69 -20.64 -48.12 -1.53
CA SER A 69 -19.54 -47.18 -1.70
C SER A 69 -20.11 -45.77 -1.59
N PHE A 70 -19.45 -44.88 -0.85
CA PHE A 70 -19.84 -43.47 -0.82
C PHE A 70 -19.53 -42.78 -2.17
N PRO A 71 -20.24 -41.69 -2.51
CA PRO A 71 -19.88 -40.85 -3.66
C PRO A 71 -18.47 -40.25 -3.50
N ASP A 72 -17.81 -39.95 -4.62
CA ASP A 72 -16.51 -39.23 -4.61
C ASP A 72 -16.64 -37.80 -4.04
N GLU A 73 -17.83 -37.19 -4.16
CA GLU A 73 -18.17 -35.87 -3.62
C GLU A 73 -19.70 -35.77 -3.39
N VAL A 74 -20.13 -35.47 -2.16
CA VAL A 74 -21.53 -35.18 -1.82
C VAL A 74 -21.78 -33.68 -1.81
N ARG A 75 -22.79 -33.27 -2.59
CA ARG A 75 -23.37 -31.92 -2.61
C ARG A 75 -24.84 -32.06 -2.24
N GLY A 76 -25.10 -32.10 -0.93
CA GLY A 76 -26.39 -32.46 -0.35
C GLY A 76 -27.23 -31.27 0.11
N VAL A 77 -28.53 -31.49 0.26
CA VAL A 77 -29.46 -30.55 0.91
C VAL A 77 -30.58 -31.33 1.59
N TYR A 78 -31.11 -30.81 2.70
CA TYR A 78 -32.33 -31.36 3.28
C TYR A 78 -33.54 -31.02 2.42
N LEU A 79 -34.53 -31.92 2.43
CA LEU A 79 -35.87 -31.70 1.89
C LEU A 79 -36.87 -31.99 3.00
N ASP A 80 -37.36 -30.94 3.64
CA ASP A 80 -38.24 -31.03 4.80
C ASP A 80 -39.73 -31.03 4.37
N PRO A 81 -40.50 -32.14 4.57
CA PRO A 81 -41.87 -32.25 4.10
C PRO A 81 -42.81 -31.30 4.86
N GLY A 82 -43.39 -30.34 4.15
CA GLY A 82 -44.21 -29.26 4.70
C GLY A 82 -43.57 -27.88 4.55
N GLU A 83 -42.24 -27.80 4.52
CA GLU A 83 -41.48 -26.56 4.36
C GLU A 83 -40.98 -26.41 2.90
N ASP A 84 -40.05 -27.25 2.44
CA ASP A 84 -39.49 -27.16 1.08
C ASP A 84 -40.45 -27.71 0.00
N PHE A 85 -41.48 -28.48 0.39
CA PHE A 85 -42.61 -28.82 -0.46
C PHE A 85 -43.91 -28.98 0.34
N PRO A 86 -45.06 -28.48 -0.15
CA PRO A 86 -46.28 -28.42 0.65
C PRO A 86 -46.96 -29.78 0.80
N LEU A 87 -47.55 -30.00 1.99
CA LEU A 87 -48.41 -31.16 2.29
C LEU A 87 -49.89 -30.80 2.42
N THR A 88 -50.20 -29.51 2.60
CA THR A 88 -51.54 -28.96 2.78
C THR A 88 -51.78 -27.74 1.88
N ASP A 89 -53.06 -27.43 1.61
CA ASP A 89 -53.48 -26.24 0.89
C ASP A 89 -53.48 -24.97 1.77
N GLU A 90 -53.85 -23.83 1.18
CA GLU A 90 -53.96 -22.52 1.89
C GLU A 90 -54.99 -22.51 3.05
N ASN A 91 -55.80 -23.56 3.20
CA ASN A 91 -56.80 -23.73 4.26
C ASN A 91 -56.38 -24.77 5.31
N GLY A 92 -55.29 -25.52 5.09
CA GLY A 92 -54.83 -26.62 5.94
C GLY A 92 -55.43 -27.99 5.61
N GLU A 93 -56.11 -28.15 4.47
CA GLU A 93 -56.59 -29.46 3.99
C GLU A 93 -55.47 -30.21 3.25
N ALA A 94 -55.39 -31.53 3.39
CA ALA A 94 -54.29 -32.33 2.84
C ALA A 94 -54.31 -32.38 1.30
N LEU A 95 -53.15 -32.15 0.67
CA LEU A 95 -52.99 -32.15 -0.78
C LEU A 95 -53.08 -33.56 -1.39
N PRO A 96 -53.55 -33.70 -2.64
CA PRO A 96 -53.53 -34.97 -3.35
C PRO A 96 -52.09 -35.36 -3.74
N GLU A 97 -51.85 -36.68 -3.90
CA GLU A 97 -50.53 -37.25 -4.22
C GLU A 97 -49.86 -36.58 -5.44
N SER A 98 -50.64 -36.17 -6.44
CA SER A 98 -50.16 -35.49 -7.65
C SER A 98 -49.64 -34.06 -7.42
N GLU A 99 -50.10 -33.36 -6.38
CA GLU A 99 -49.67 -32.00 -6.05
C GLU A 99 -48.46 -32.03 -5.11
N ILE A 100 -48.46 -32.96 -4.13
CA ILE A 100 -47.27 -33.25 -3.31
C ILE A 100 -46.10 -33.67 -4.22
N ALA A 101 -46.34 -34.58 -5.17
CA ALA A 101 -45.31 -35.01 -6.12
C ALA A 101 -44.81 -33.88 -7.05
N ALA A 102 -45.65 -32.88 -7.35
CA ALA A 102 -45.24 -31.71 -8.14
C ALA A 102 -44.40 -30.72 -7.32
N GLY A 103 -44.68 -30.57 -6.02
CA GLY A 103 -43.83 -29.82 -5.09
C GLY A 103 -42.44 -30.48 -4.95
N ILE A 104 -42.42 -31.79 -4.73
CA ILE A 104 -41.20 -32.61 -4.72
C ILE A 104 -40.41 -32.47 -6.03
N ASP A 105 -41.08 -32.57 -7.18
CA ASP A 105 -40.43 -32.37 -8.49
C ASP A 105 -39.77 -30.97 -8.58
N SER A 106 -40.45 -29.92 -8.11
CA SER A 106 -39.90 -28.56 -8.11
C SER A 106 -38.68 -28.41 -7.19
N ALA A 107 -38.73 -28.95 -5.98
CA ALA A 107 -37.62 -28.86 -5.02
C ALA A 107 -36.37 -29.62 -5.50
N LEU A 108 -36.56 -30.79 -6.14
CA LEU A 108 -35.49 -31.55 -6.76
C LEU A 108 -34.88 -30.82 -7.97
N ASP A 109 -35.71 -30.23 -8.83
CA ASP A 109 -35.24 -29.45 -9.98
C ASP A 109 -34.43 -28.21 -9.51
N THR A 110 -34.89 -27.49 -8.48
CA THR A 110 -34.13 -26.42 -7.80
C THR A 110 -32.77 -26.92 -7.30
N ALA A 111 -32.72 -28.09 -6.65
CA ALA A 111 -31.46 -28.61 -6.11
C ALA A 111 -30.45 -28.92 -7.23
N GLN A 112 -30.89 -29.54 -8.33
CA GLN A 112 -30.02 -29.81 -9.48
C GLN A 112 -29.54 -28.53 -10.18
N ASP A 113 -30.40 -27.50 -10.32
CA ASP A 113 -30.00 -26.17 -10.84
C ASP A 113 -28.93 -25.49 -9.96
N LYS A 114 -28.84 -25.84 -8.68
CA LYS A 114 -27.81 -25.38 -7.73
C LYS A 114 -26.56 -26.27 -7.71
N SER A 115 -26.37 -27.12 -8.73
CA SER A 115 -25.25 -28.07 -8.85
C SER A 115 -25.16 -29.10 -7.71
N LEU A 116 -26.28 -29.36 -7.01
CA LEU A 116 -26.38 -30.38 -5.97
C LEU A 116 -26.64 -31.76 -6.58
N ASN A 117 -26.10 -32.80 -5.96
CA ASN A 117 -26.17 -34.19 -6.45
C ASN A 117 -26.82 -35.16 -5.46
N THR A 118 -27.12 -34.71 -4.23
CA THR A 118 -27.60 -35.53 -3.12
C THR A 118 -28.79 -34.84 -2.45
N VAL A 119 -29.73 -35.62 -1.91
CA VAL A 119 -30.80 -35.11 -1.02
C VAL A 119 -30.89 -35.92 0.27
N ILE A 120 -31.20 -35.25 1.38
CA ILE A 120 -31.53 -35.89 2.65
C ILE A 120 -33.00 -35.61 2.96
N ILE A 121 -33.82 -36.65 2.92
CA ILE A 121 -35.27 -36.52 3.10
C ILE A 121 -35.59 -36.70 4.59
N SER A 122 -36.08 -35.65 5.22
CA SER A 122 -36.49 -35.69 6.62
C SER A 122 -37.80 -36.48 6.75
N THR A 123 -37.77 -37.62 7.46
CA THR A 123 -38.92 -38.54 7.46
C THR A 123 -39.88 -38.37 8.65
N SER A 124 -39.54 -37.51 9.62
CA SER A 124 -40.39 -37.11 10.75
C SER A 124 -39.89 -35.83 11.40
N ASP A 125 -40.79 -35.07 12.03
CA ASP A 125 -40.53 -33.79 12.67
C ASP A 125 -41.33 -33.66 14.01
N GLU A 126 -41.67 -32.44 14.43
CA GLU A 126 -42.59 -32.24 15.57
C GLU A 126 -44.08 -32.37 15.21
N ASN A 127 -44.46 -32.21 13.93
CA ASN A 127 -45.84 -32.31 13.45
C ASN A 127 -46.28 -33.76 13.18
N GLY A 128 -45.37 -34.65 12.77
CA GLY A 128 -45.70 -36.05 12.53
C GLY A 128 -44.60 -36.93 11.93
N ILE A 129 -45.05 -37.92 11.15
CA ILE A 129 -44.23 -38.92 10.46
C ILE A 129 -44.64 -38.93 8.99
N TYR A 130 -43.65 -38.80 8.10
CA TYR A 130 -43.79 -38.71 6.65
C TYR A 130 -43.37 -40.00 5.92
N TYR A 131 -42.90 -41.01 6.65
CA TYR A 131 -42.69 -42.38 6.16
C TYR A 131 -43.88 -43.32 6.43
N SER A 132 -44.02 -44.32 5.58
CA SER A 132 -44.86 -45.50 5.82
C SER A 132 -44.00 -46.72 6.16
N LEU A 133 -44.51 -47.63 7.00
CA LEU A 133 -43.90 -48.95 7.28
C LEU A 133 -44.68 -50.11 6.62
N ASP A 134 -45.75 -49.83 5.87
CA ASP A 134 -46.45 -50.88 5.12
C ASP A 134 -45.62 -51.28 3.90
N VAL A 135 -44.98 -52.45 4.02
CA VAL A 135 -44.23 -53.12 2.95
C VAL A 135 -45.13 -53.74 1.87
N ASN A 136 -46.45 -53.76 2.08
CA ASN A 136 -47.41 -54.10 1.03
C ASN A 136 -47.74 -52.84 0.22
N LYS A 137 -47.91 -52.98 -1.10
CA LYS A 137 -48.36 -51.86 -1.96
C LYS A 137 -49.83 -51.55 -1.74
N THR A 138 -50.13 -50.77 -0.70
CA THR A 138 -51.39 -50.06 -0.50
C THR A 138 -51.51 -48.87 -1.48
N ALA A 139 -52.71 -48.29 -1.59
CA ALA A 139 -53.08 -47.40 -2.71
C ALA A 139 -52.79 -45.90 -2.49
N VAL A 140 -51.99 -45.56 -1.47
CA VAL A 140 -51.58 -44.18 -1.13
C VAL A 140 -50.13 -44.25 -0.66
N ARG A 141 -49.22 -43.52 -1.33
CA ARG A 141 -47.80 -43.45 -0.92
C ARG A 141 -47.60 -42.37 0.13
N SER A 142 -46.55 -42.50 0.96
CA SER A 142 -46.18 -41.42 1.89
C SER A 142 -45.29 -40.38 1.19
N PRO A 143 -45.19 -39.13 1.71
CA PRO A 143 -44.33 -38.10 1.10
C PRO A 143 -42.88 -38.55 0.91
N ALA A 144 -42.29 -39.24 1.89
CA ALA A 144 -40.94 -39.78 1.78
C ALA A 144 -40.82 -40.87 0.69
N GLU A 145 -41.83 -41.75 0.54
CA GLU A 145 -41.87 -42.79 -0.51
C GLU A 145 -41.89 -42.18 -1.92
N ILE A 146 -42.60 -41.05 -2.10
CA ILE A 146 -42.63 -40.31 -3.36
C ILE A 146 -41.29 -39.59 -3.60
N CYS A 147 -40.72 -38.95 -2.57
CA CYS A 147 -39.48 -38.19 -2.70
C CYS A 147 -38.28 -39.08 -3.04
N VAL A 148 -38.15 -40.24 -2.38
CA VAL A 148 -37.13 -41.25 -2.71
C VAL A 148 -37.26 -41.72 -4.17
N GLU A 149 -38.48 -42.00 -4.64
CA GLU A 149 -38.73 -42.41 -6.03
C GLU A 149 -38.30 -41.33 -7.03
N ARG A 150 -38.70 -40.06 -6.81
CA ARG A 150 -38.43 -38.95 -7.75
C ARG A 150 -36.99 -38.42 -7.73
N ALA A 151 -36.27 -38.57 -6.62
CA ALA A 151 -34.86 -38.24 -6.52
C ALA A 151 -33.98 -39.30 -7.22
N ALA A 152 -34.28 -40.58 -7.01
CA ALA A 152 -33.62 -41.69 -7.70
C ALA A 152 -33.88 -41.67 -9.22
N GLU A 153 -35.09 -41.30 -9.67
CA GLU A 153 -35.39 -41.09 -11.11
C GLU A 153 -34.55 -39.97 -11.76
N ARG A 154 -34.08 -39.00 -10.98
CA ARG A 154 -33.17 -37.91 -11.43
C ARG A 154 -31.68 -38.29 -11.36
N GLY A 155 -31.35 -39.47 -10.82
CA GLY A 155 -29.97 -39.91 -10.61
C GLY A 155 -29.23 -39.16 -9.49
N MET A 156 -29.96 -38.58 -8.55
CA MET A 156 -29.39 -38.03 -7.31
C MET A 156 -29.16 -39.14 -6.29
N TYR A 157 -28.15 -38.99 -5.43
CA TYR A 157 -28.01 -39.86 -4.26
C TYR A 157 -29.09 -39.50 -3.22
N VAL A 158 -29.65 -40.51 -2.58
CA VAL A 158 -30.82 -40.36 -1.70
C VAL A 158 -30.50 -40.88 -0.32
N TYR A 159 -30.55 -39.99 0.68
CA TYR A 159 -30.47 -40.34 2.10
C TYR A 159 -31.82 -40.04 2.77
N VAL A 160 -32.13 -40.76 3.84
CA VAL A 160 -33.33 -40.56 4.66
C VAL A 160 -32.95 -40.50 6.14
N THR A 161 -33.61 -39.63 6.91
CA THR A 161 -33.46 -39.65 8.38
C THR A 161 -34.34 -40.73 9.01
N PHE A 162 -33.94 -41.25 10.16
CA PHE A 162 -34.73 -42.13 11.02
C PHE A 162 -34.57 -41.69 12.48
N ASP A 163 -35.52 -40.88 12.98
CA ASP A 163 -35.51 -40.39 14.37
C ASP A 163 -36.08 -41.44 15.33
N ILE A 164 -35.22 -41.93 16.21
CA ILE A 164 -35.53 -42.95 17.23
C ILE A 164 -36.67 -42.50 18.15
N ASN A 165 -36.70 -41.22 18.53
CA ASN A 165 -37.73 -40.70 19.43
C ASN A 165 -39.12 -40.73 18.79
N SER A 166 -39.24 -40.34 17.51
CA SER A 166 -40.50 -40.27 16.78
C SER A 166 -41.01 -41.66 16.42
N ALA A 167 -40.13 -42.59 16.07
CA ALA A 167 -40.48 -44.01 16.00
C ALA A 167 -41.00 -44.54 17.36
N LEU A 168 -40.31 -44.23 18.47
CA LEU A 168 -40.72 -44.64 19.83
C LEU A 168 -42.03 -43.99 20.32
N LYS A 169 -42.43 -42.82 19.79
CA LYS A 169 -43.76 -42.22 20.04
C LYS A 169 -44.89 -43.05 19.41
N GLY A 170 -44.64 -43.70 18.26
CA GLY A 170 -45.63 -44.52 17.56
C GLY A 170 -45.87 -45.90 18.18
N ILE A 171 -44.93 -46.40 18.99
CA ILE A 171 -44.94 -47.77 19.51
C ILE A 171 -45.75 -47.87 20.81
N ASN A 172 -46.95 -48.44 20.69
CA ASN A 172 -47.94 -48.61 21.76
C ASN A 172 -47.80 -49.96 22.51
N GLU A 173 -46.58 -50.30 22.95
CA GLU A 173 -46.28 -51.53 23.71
C GLU A 173 -46.10 -51.23 25.21
N GLU A 174 -46.64 -52.08 26.10
CA GLU A 174 -46.78 -51.77 27.54
C GLU A 174 -45.46 -51.82 28.36
N ASN A 175 -44.39 -52.45 27.85
CA ASN A 175 -43.13 -52.62 28.57
C ASN A 175 -41.91 -52.23 27.71
N ALA A 176 -40.84 -51.77 28.36
CA ALA A 176 -39.64 -51.26 27.69
C ALA A 176 -39.04 -52.25 26.68
N LYS A 177 -38.94 -53.54 27.02
CA LYS A 177 -38.40 -54.55 26.10
C LYS A 177 -39.28 -54.69 24.85
N SER A 178 -40.59 -54.86 24.99
CA SER A 178 -41.49 -54.94 23.83
C SER A 178 -41.43 -53.69 22.94
N ARG A 179 -41.20 -52.50 23.53
CA ARG A 179 -41.00 -51.26 22.76
C ARG A 179 -39.70 -51.30 21.94
N ILE A 180 -38.59 -51.77 22.52
CA ILE A 180 -37.29 -51.86 21.85
C ILE A 180 -37.28 -53.00 20.80
N ASP A 181 -37.79 -54.18 21.13
CA ASP A 181 -37.97 -55.29 20.18
C ASP A 181 -38.82 -54.85 18.96
N ARG A 182 -39.81 -53.98 19.19
CA ARG A 182 -40.64 -53.40 18.12
C ARG A 182 -39.90 -52.32 17.32
N LEU A 183 -39.08 -51.48 17.95
CA LEU A 183 -38.29 -50.45 17.26
C LEU A 183 -37.32 -51.09 16.24
N ALA A 184 -36.66 -52.21 16.60
CA ALA A 184 -35.84 -52.97 15.65
C ALA A 184 -36.65 -53.49 14.45
N LEU A 185 -37.87 -53.97 14.68
CA LEU A 185 -38.76 -54.46 13.61
C LEU A 185 -39.24 -53.32 12.70
N ASP A 186 -39.49 -52.15 13.25
CA ASP A 186 -39.89 -50.96 12.49
C ASP A 186 -38.71 -50.39 11.68
N ALA A 187 -37.49 -50.37 12.22
CA ALA A 187 -36.26 -50.03 11.50
C ALA A 187 -35.93 -51.03 10.37
N HIS A 188 -36.11 -52.34 10.61
CA HIS A 188 -36.05 -53.37 9.57
C HIS A 188 -37.07 -53.11 8.46
N SER A 189 -38.33 -52.85 8.83
CA SER A 189 -39.42 -52.61 7.87
C SER A 189 -39.20 -51.33 7.04
N PHE A 190 -38.61 -50.30 7.64
CA PHE A 190 -38.17 -49.07 6.98
C PHE A 190 -37.06 -49.37 5.96
N THR A 191 -35.99 -50.08 6.37
CA THR A 191 -34.87 -50.46 5.49
C THR A 191 -35.30 -51.36 4.32
N VAL A 192 -36.29 -52.23 4.52
CA VAL A 192 -36.89 -53.04 3.44
C VAL A 192 -37.67 -52.18 2.43
N LYS A 193 -38.23 -51.04 2.86
CA LYS A 193 -39.13 -50.21 2.06
C LYS A 193 -38.43 -49.10 1.27
N TYR A 194 -37.39 -48.47 1.83
CA TYR A 194 -36.71 -47.35 1.18
C TYR A 194 -35.37 -47.79 0.58
N PRO A 195 -35.27 -47.95 -0.76
CA PRO A 195 -33.99 -48.21 -1.44
C PRO A 195 -33.21 -46.89 -1.55
N VAL A 196 -32.26 -46.70 -0.64
CA VAL A 196 -31.53 -45.44 -0.42
C VAL A 196 -30.02 -45.68 -0.34
N ASP A 197 -29.23 -44.63 -0.59
CA ASP A 197 -27.77 -44.63 -0.51
C ASP A 197 -27.25 -44.48 0.94
N GLY A 198 -28.15 -44.23 1.90
CA GLY A 198 -27.89 -44.35 3.33
C GLY A 198 -29.08 -43.99 4.22
N ILE A 199 -29.06 -44.46 5.47
CA ILE A 199 -30.05 -44.12 6.50
C ILE A 199 -29.33 -43.43 7.65
N ILE A 200 -29.72 -42.18 7.96
CA ILE A 200 -29.12 -41.36 9.01
C ILE A 200 -29.98 -41.48 10.27
N ILE A 201 -29.43 -42.05 11.32
CA ILE A 201 -30.10 -42.21 12.62
C ILE A 201 -29.95 -40.93 13.44
N ASP A 202 -31.06 -40.47 14.01
CA ASP A 202 -31.13 -39.37 14.97
C ASP A 202 -32.03 -39.77 16.16
N GLY A 203 -32.22 -38.89 17.14
CA GLY A 203 -33.11 -39.11 18.28
C GLY A 203 -32.55 -40.02 19.36
N TYR A 204 -31.24 -40.27 19.36
CA TYR A 204 -30.55 -41.18 20.27
C TYR A 204 -30.34 -40.60 21.70
N TYR A 205 -30.61 -39.30 21.90
CA TYR A 205 -30.41 -38.61 23.18
C TYR A 205 -31.35 -39.11 24.30
N SER A 206 -30.75 -39.52 25.42
CA SER A 206 -31.45 -39.85 26.66
C SER A 206 -31.73 -38.59 27.49
N LYS A 207 -32.82 -38.57 28.26
CA LYS A 207 -33.25 -37.37 29.02
C LYS A 207 -33.49 -37.67 30.50
N ARG A 208 -32.91 -36.84 31.37
CA ARG A 208 -33.11 -36.90 32.82
C ARG A 208 -34.49 -36.40 33.21
N ASP A 209 -35.49 -37.27 33.06
CA ASP A 209 -36.89 -36.99 33.43
C ASP A 209 -37.48 -38.07 34.36
N SER A 210 -38.79 -37.98 34.63
CA SER A 210 -39.52 -38.92 35.48
C SER A 210 -39.91 -40.23 34.80
N ALA A 211 -39.90 -40.30 33.47
CA ALA A 211 -40.18 -41.52 32.71
C ALA A 211 -38.94 -42.41 32.66
N SER A 212 -37.80 -41.83 32.29
CA SER A 212 -36.50 -42.48 32.23
C SER A 212 -36.01 -42.91 33.62
N PHE A 213 -36.39 -42.16 34.68
CA PHE A 213 -36.12 -42.59 36.06
C PHE A 213 -37.04 -43.75 36.51
N ALA A 214 -38.29 -43.82 36.04
CA ALA A 214 -39.15 -44.95 36.33
C ALA A 214 -38.64 -46.23 35.66
N ASP A 215 -38.22 -46.12 34.39
CA ASP A 215 -37.59 -47.20 33.64
C ASP A 215 -36.26 -47.66 34.28
N TYR A 216 -35.40 -46.74 34.73
CA TYR A 216 -34.20 -47.06 35.52
C TYR A 216 -34.50 -47.88 36.78
N ILE A 217 -35.60 -47.58 37.49
CA ILE A 217 -36.00 -48.30 38.71
C ILE A 217 -36.54 -49.71 38.39
N GLU A 218 -37.06 -49.95 37.19
CA GLU A 218 -37.55 -51.26 36.75
C GLU A 218 -36.45 -52.13 36.12
N ASN A 219 -35.63 -51.55 35.23
CA ASN A 219 -34.69 -52.26 34.37
C ASN A 219 -33.20 -52.01 34.70
N GLY A 220 -32.86 -50.85 35.28
CA GLY A 220 -31.49 -50.33 35.39
C GLY A 220 -30.54 -51.05 36.35
N SER A 221 -30.99 -52.13 37.00
CA SER A 221 -30.15 -53.14 37.67
C SER A 221 -29.10 -52.67 38.70
N GLY A 222 -29.17 -51.40 39.14
CA GLY A 222 -28.30 -50.80 40.15
C GLY A 222 -27.02 -50.14 39.64
N ILE A 223 -26.84 -49.97 38.33
CA ILE A 223 -25.57 -49.46 37.74
C ILE A 223 -25.33 -47.95 37.94
N GLY A 224 -26.32 -47.22 38.48
CA GLY A 224 -26.33 -45.75 38.57
C GLY A 224 -27.19 -45.15 37.45
N TYR A 225 -27.89 -44.05 37.74
CA TYR A 225 -28.89 -43.50 36.81
C TYR A 225 -28.24 -42.84 35.57
N ASP A 226 -27.16 -42.09 35.76
CA ASP A 226 -26.41 -41.45 34.67
C ASP A 226 -25.76 -42.48 33.74
N ASN A 227 -25.20 -43.55 34.31
CA ASN A 227 -24.69 -44.70 33.55
C ASN A 227 -25.83 -45.37 32.76
N TRP A 228 -26.99 -45.60 33.37
CA TRP A 228 -28.15 -46.18 32.68
C TRP A 228 -28.65 -45.32 31.51
N LEU A 229 -28.74 -44.00 31.67
CA LEU A 229 -29.13 -43.10 30.57
C LEU A 229 -28.17 -43.21 29.38
N THR A 230 -26.86 -43.36 29.66
CA THR A 230 -25.81 -43.49 28.65
C THR A 230 -25.81 -44.88 27.99
N ASP A 231 -25.77 -45.95 28.80
CA ASP A 231 -25.76 -47.34 28.35
C ASP A 231 -27.03 -47.70 27.56
N ASN A 232 -28.20 -47.22 28.00
CA ASN A 232 -29.47 -47.46 27.32
C ASN A 232 -29.56 -46.68 25.99
N GLY A 233 -29.04 -45.45 25.94
CA GLY A 233 -28.92 -44.70 24.67
C GLY A 233 -28.03 -45.45 23.66
N ALA A 234 -26.86 -45.91 24.10
CA ALA A 234 -25.94 -46.71 23.30
C ALA A 234 -26.58 -48.04 22.83
N TYR A 235 -27.30 -48.73 23.71
CA TYR A 235 -27.98 -49.98 23.39
C TYR A 235 -29.12 -49.78 22.38
N VAL A 236 -29.95 -48.74 22.53
CA VAL A 236 -31.05 -48.46 21.60
C VAL A 236 -30.50 -48.02 20.23
N PHE A 237 -29.47 -47.16 20.19
CA PHE A 237 -28.82 -46.75 18.93
C PHE A 237 -28.20 -47.95 18.19
N SER A 238 -27.37 -48.74 18.89
CA SER A 238 -26.71 -49.90 18.27
C SER A 238 -27.71 -50.95 17.79
N LEU A 239 -28.80 -51.19 18.51
CA LEU A 239 -29.88 -52.10 18.10
C LEU A 239 -30.64 -51.64 16.84
N VAL A 240 -30.81 -50.32 16.63
CA VAL A 240 -31.38 -49.76 15.39
C VAL A 240 -30.38 -49.87 14.23
N SER A 241 -29.11 -49.53 14.46
CA SER A 241 -28.04 -49.68 13.45
C SER A 241 -27.89 -51.14 13.00
N ASP A 242 -27.84 -52.09 13.95
CA ASP A 242 -27.82 -53.52 13.66
C ASP A 242 -29.06 -53.98 12.89
N ALA A 243 -30.24 -53.44 13.20
CA ALA A 243 -31.46 -53.75 12.44
C ALA A 243 -31.34 -53.30 10.97
N VAL A 244 -30.82 -52.11 10.68
CA VAL A 244 -30.55 -51.65 9.31
C VAL A 244 -29.51 -52.56 8.63
N ARG A 245 -28.34 -52.73 9.23
CA ARG A 245 -27.20 -53.46 8.65
C ARG A 245 -27.44 -54.95 8.43
N ARG A 246 -28.19 -55.60 9.32
CA ARG A 246 -28.62 -57.00 9.18
C ARG A 246 -29.77 -57.15 8.16
N THR A 247 -30.42 -56.05 7.76
CA THR A 247 -31.44 -56.02 6.71
C THR A 247 -30.84 -55.79 5.33
N SER A 248 -29.88 -54.87 5.20
CA SER A 248 -29.12 -54.64 3.97
C SER A 248 -27.67 -54.28 4.26
N ASN A 249 -26.74 -54.96 3.60
CA ASN A 249 -25.32 -54.61 3.59
C ASN A 249 -24.94 -53.68 2.41
N SER A 250 -25.92 -53.18 1.65
CA SER A 250 -25.73 -52.13 0.63
C SER A 250 -26.28 -50.76 1.04
N VAL A 251 -26.71 -50.61 2.31
CA VAL A 251 -27.21 -49.34 2.86
C VAL A 251 -26.37 -49.00 4.10
N PRO A 252 -25.49 -47.99 4.04
CA PRO A 252 -24.71 -47.56 5.19
C PRO A 252 -25.58 -46.85 6.24
N VAL A 253 -25.23 -47.02 7.52
CA VAL A 253 -25.84 -46.30 8.64
C VAL A 253 -25.04 -45.04 8.95
N GLY A 254 -25.68 -43.89 8.88
CA GLY A 254 -25.15 -42.63 9.37
C GLY A 254 -25.60 -42.35 10.80
N ILE A 255 -24.83 -41.54 11.54
CA ILE A 255 -25.29 -40.88 12.76
C ILE A 255 -25.30 -39.36 12.55
N SER A 256 -26.40 -38.71 12.92
CA SER A 256 -26.44 -37.24 13.02
C SER A 256 -25.69 -36.79 14.27
N ILE A 257 -24.77 -35.84 14.12
CA ILE A 257 -24.01 -35.25 15.22
C ILE A 257 -24.49 -33.82 15.41
N ASN A 258 -25.58 -33.68 16.17
CA ASN A 258 -26.31 -32.42 16.37
C ASN A 258 -25.63 -31.45 17.35
N ASP A 259 -24.93 -31.98 18.37
CA ASP A 259 -24.37 -31.20 19.47
C ASP A 259 -22.87 -31.51 19.67
N ILE A 260 -22.20 -30.62 20.39
CA ILE A 260 -20.81 -30.80 20.81
C ILE A 260 -20.70 -32.03 21.72
N TRP A 261 -19.79 -32.95 21.42
CA TRP A 261 -19.58 -34.15 22.23
C TRP A 261 -19.25 -33.82 23.68
N ALA A 262 -18.15 -33.09 23.90
CA ALA A 262 -17.79 -32.48 25.18
C ALA A 262 -16.83 -31.31 24.96
N ASN A 263 -16.90 -30.29 25.82
CA ASN A 263 -15.93 -29.21 25.91
C ASN A 263 -14.61 -29.72 26.51
N TYR A 264 -13.45 -29.18 26.09
CA TYR A 264 -12.14 -29.59 26.62
C TYR A 264 -12.02 -29.43 28.16
N THR A 265 -12.77 -28.49 28.73
CA THR A 265 -12.84 -28.26 30.19
C THR A 265 -13.59 -29.35 30.95
N THR A 266 -14.42 -30.12 30.24
CA THR A 266 -15.29 -31.17 30.78
C THR A 266 -14.68 -32.56 30.53
N ALA A 267 -14.07 -32.77 29.36
CA ALA A 267 -13.31 -33.97 29.01
C ALA A 267 -11.98 -33.63 28.30
N GLU A 268 -10.85 -34.21 28.73
CA GLU A 268 -9.50 -33.89 28.22
C GLU A 268 -9.33 -34.11 26.69
N ASN A 269 -10.15 -34.98 26.10
CA ASN A 269 -10.17 -35.28 24.67
C ASN A 269 -11.24 -34.52 23.86
N GLY A 270 -12.03 -33.65 24.53
CA GLY A 270 -13.10 -32.82 23.97
C GLY A 270 -12.63 -31.69 23.04
N SER A 271 -13.58 -30.96 22.45
CA SER A 271 -13.32 -29.86 21.51
C SER A 271 -12.96 -28.56 22.23
N ASN A 272 -12.28 -27.63 21.54
CA ASN A 272 -11.91 -26.32 22.08
C ASN A 272 -13.11 -25.35 22.07
N THR A 273 -14.15 -25.73 22.82
CA THR A 273 -15.47 -25.10 22.84
C THR A 273 -15.86 -24.71 24.27
N SER A 274 -16.89 -23.88 24.40
CA SER A 274 -17.47 -23.47 25.69
C SER A 274 -19.00 -23.37 25.63
N VAL A 275 -19.64 -24.38 25.03
CA VAL A 275 -21.11 -24.47 24.94
C VAL A 275 -21.74 -24.87 26.28
N SER A 276 -23.01 -24.54 26.47
CA SER A 276 -23.75 -24.79 27.73
C SER A 276 -24.55 -26.10 27.78
N PHE A 277 -24.43 -26.94 26.75
CA PHE A 277 -25.05 -28.26 26.65
C PHE A 277 -24.05 -29.16 25.91
N GLU A 278 -23.70 -30.30 26.49
CA GLU A 278 -22.75 -31.24 25.91
C GLU A 278 -23.43 -32.60 25.72
N ALA A 279 -23.27 -33.22 24.55
CA ALA A 279 -23.92 -34.49 24.21
C ALA A 279 -23.60 -35.58 25.23
N LEU A 280 -22.34 -35.64 25.69
CA LEU A 280 -21.86 -36.62 26.66
C LEU A 280 -22.50 -36.47 28.05
N THR A 281 -22.63 -35.24 28.57
CA THR A 281 -23.03 -35.00 29.98
C THR A 281 -24.49 -34.63 30.18
N ASP A 282 -25.09 -33.91 29.23
CA ASP A 282 -26.46 -33.40 29.33
C ASP A 282 -27.43 -34.17 28.42
N GLY A 283 -26.94 -34.61 27.25
CA GLY A 283 -27.65 -35.48 26.32
C GLY A 283 -27.50 -36.98 26.59
N TYR A 284 -26.57 -37.37 27.49
CA TYR A 284 -26.24 -38.77 27.81
C TYR A 284 -25.93 -39.64 26.58
N ALA A 285 -25.29 -39.05 25.57
CA ALA A 285 -24.98 -39.68 24.29
C ALA A 285 -23.48 -39.59 23.99
N ASP A 286 -22.76 -40.67 24.27
CA ASP A 286 -21.35 -40.81 23.90
C ASP A 286 -21.21 -41.13 22.39
N THR A 287 -21.49 -40.15 21.55
CA THR A 287 -21.44 -40.30 20.08
C THR A 287 -20.04 -40.66 19.57
N LEU A 288 -18.97 -40.26 20.27
CA LEU A 288 -17.61 -40.72 20.01
C LEU A 288 -17.48 -42.23 20.29
N GLY A 289 -17.93 -42.69 21.46
CA GLY A 289 -18.00 -44.11 21.79
C GLY A 289 -18.85 -44.91 20.80
N TYR A 290 -19.92 -44.34 20.24
CA TYR A 290 -20.75 -45.03 19.23
C TYR A 290 -19.96 -45.28 17.93
N ILE A 291 -19.15 -44.33 17.47
CA ILE A 291 -18.32 -44.52 16.27
C ILE A 291 -17.07 -45.38 16.54
N GLU A 292 -16.45 -45.27 17.72
CA GLU A 292 -15.29 -46.11 18.09
C GLU A 292 -15.66 -47.59 18.27
N ASN A 293 -16.90 -47.89 18.67
CA ASN A 293 -17.45 -49.25 18.67
C ASN A 293 -18.00 -49.69 17.29
N GLY A 294 -17.88 -48.84 16.26
CA GLY A 294 -18.28 -49.15 14.89
C GLY A 294 -19.79 -49.14 14.64
N CYS A 295 -20.61 -48.51 15.49
CA CYS A 295 -22.07 -48.51 15.38
C CYS A 295 -22.61 -47.65 14.22
N ALA A 296 -21.78 -46.87 13.53
CA ALA A 296 -22.12 -46.15 12.30
C ALA A 296 -21.07 -46.43 11.21
N ASP A 297 -21.48 -46.35 9.94
CA ASP A 297 -20.63 -46.47 8.75
C ASP A 297 -20.13 -45.10 8.27
N PHE A 298 -20.78 -44.00 8.68
CA PHE A 298 -20.37 -42.60 8.48
C PHE A 298 -20.99 -41.66 9.53
N ILE A 299 -20.53 -40.41 9.61
CA ILE A 299 -21.13 -39.34 10.44
C ILE A 299 -21.60 -38.17 9.57
N ILE A 300 -22.59 -37.41 10.04
CA ILE A 300 -22.90 -36.06 9.53
C ILE A 300 -22.83 -35.06 10.68
N VAL A 301 -22.00 -34.02 10.53
CA VAL A 301 -21.61 -33.11 11.61
C VAL A 301 -22.23 -31.73 11.43
N LYS A 302 -23.05 -31.32 12.40
CA LYS A 302 -23.80 -30.07 12.35
C LYS A 302 -22.91 -28.85 12.64
N ALA A 303 -22.62 -28.07 11.60
CA ALA A 303 -21.81 -26.86 11.66
C ALA A 303 -22.65 -25.64 12.11
N GLU A 304 -23.17 -25.69 13.34
CA GLU A 304 -23.91 -24.59 13.98
C GLU A 304 -23.10 -23.28 14.10
N GLY A 305 -21.77 -23.41 14.22
CA GLY A 305 -20.84 -22.32 14.50
C GLY A 305 -20.15 -21.76 13.26
N ALA A 306 -20.09 -20.42 13.17
CA ALA A 306 -19.27 -19.70 12.21
C ALA A 306 -17.78 -19.71 12.59
N PHE A 307 -16.87 -19.38 11.66
CA PHE A 307 -15.44 -19.21 11.96
C PHE A 307 -15.18 -18.19 13.08
N GLY A 308 -15.92 -17.08 13.09
CA GLY A 308 -15.79 -16.00 14.07
C GLY A 308 -16.55 -16.20 15.39
N SER A 309 -16.99 -17.41 15.70
CA SER A 309 -17.73 -17.74 16.93
C SER A 309 -16.79 -17.87 18.14
N GLU A 310 -17.16 -17.27 19.29
CA GLU A 310 -16.33 -17.34 20.52
C GLU A 310 -16.51 -18.65 21.31
N THR A 311 -17.66 -19.33 21.18
CA THR A 311 -18.02 -20.51 22.01
C THR A 311 -18.02 -21.83 21.25
N MET A 312 -18.20 -21.77 19.92
CA MET A 312 -18.19 -22.90 19.00
C MET A 312 -17.64 -22.45 17.63
N PRO A 313 -16.30 -22.29 17.47
CA PRO A 313 -15.69 -21.97 16.18
C PRO A 313 -15.87 -23.13 15.19
N PHE A 314 -16.14 -22.85 13.91
CA PHE A 314 -16.29 -23.87 12.86
C PHE A 314 -15.16 -24.91 12.85
N GLU A 315 -13.90 -24.46 12.87
CA GLU A 315 -12.73 -25.34 12.83
C GLU A 315 -12.57 -26.20 14.09
N ASP A 316 -12.83 -25.64 15.27
CA ASP A 316 -12.69 -26.36 16.55
C ASP A 316 -13.78 -27.42 16.77
N VAL A 317 -14.85 -27.39 15.97
CA VAL A 317 -15.90 -28.42 15.94
C VAL A 317 -15.68 -29.40 14.78
N VAL A 318 -15.66 -28.92 13.53
CA VAL A 318 -15.60 -29.78 12.34
C VAL A 318 -14.22 -30.41 12.17
N GLY A 319 -13.14 -29.68 12.47
CA GLY A 319 -11.78 -30.22 12.46
C GLY A 319 -11.56 -31.25 13.58
N TRP A 320 -12.15 -31.04 14.76
CA TRP A 320 -12.12 -32.03 15.84
C TRP A 320 -12.84 -33.32 15.43
N TRP A 321 -14.00 -33.22 14.76
CA TRP A 321 -14.72 -34.39 14.26
C TRP A 321 -14.02 -35.08 13.09
N ASN A 322 -13.34 -34.36 12.19
CA ASN A 322 -12.44 -34.97 11.21
C ASN A 322 -11.39 -35.86 11.90
N ASP A 323 -10.74 -35.37 12.96
CA ASP A 323 -9.72 -36.15 13.66
C ASP A 323 -10.30 -37.42 14.32
N LYS A 324 -11.57 -37.40 14.74
CA LYS A 324 -12.27 -38.60 15.26
C LYS A 324 -12.69 -39.55 14.15
N ALA A 325 -13.27 -39.03 13.07
CA ALA A 325 -13.66 -39.80 11.89
C ALA A 325 -12.46 -40.54 11.28
N GLN A 326 -11.34 -39.84 11.08
CA GLN A 326 -10.07 -40.43 10.65
C GLN A 326 -9.55 -41.49 11.63
N SER A 327 -9.71 -41.29 12.94
CA SER A 327 -9.29 -42.25 13.97
C SER A 327 -10.16 -43.51 14.01
N ALA A 328 -11.46 -43.38 13.77
CA ALA A 328 -12.42 -44.49 13.66
C ALA A 328 -12.40 -45.18 12.29
N GLY A 329 -11.87 -44.52 11.25
CA GLY A 329 -11.79 -45.05 9.88
C GLY A 329 -13.10 -44.93 9.10
N ILE A 330 -13.97 -43.99 9.47
CA ILE A 330 -15.26 -43.71 8.80
C ILE A 330 -15.25 -42.29 8.19
N PRO A 331 -16.00 -42.04 7.11
CA PRO A 331 -16.07 -40.72 6.49
C PRO A 331 -17.13 -39.82 7.15
N MET A 332 -17.08 -38.53 6.82
CA MET A 332 -17.86 -37.44 7.42
C MET A 332 -18.54 -36.58 6.35
N LEU A 333 -19.80 -36.24 6.57
CA LEU A 333 -20.46 -35.09 5.93
C LEU A 333 -20.47 -33.89 6.87
N VAL A 334 -20.43 -32.67 6.32
CA VAL A 334 -20.62 -31.43 7.10
C VAL A 334 -21.97 -30.81 6.76
N ASP A 335 -22.81 -30.60 7.77
CA ASP A 335 -24.14 -30.01 7.65
C ASP A 335 -24.08 -28.51 7.97
N HIS A 336 -24.15 -27.69 6.93
CA HIS A 336 -23.98 -26.24 6.99
C HIS A 336 -25.33 -25.54 7.17
N ILE A 337 -25.42 -24.72 8.22
CA ILE A 337 -26.64 -24.03 8.62
C ILE A 337 -26.82 -22.72 7.83
N ASN A 338 -26.97 -22.84 6.51
CA ASN A 338 -27.04 -21.71 5.58
C ASN A 338 -28.27 -20.81 5.75
N GLU A 339 -29.30 -21.25 6.48
CA GLU A 339 -30.38 -20.38 6.98
C GLU A 339 -29.88 -19.17 7.78
N ARG A 340 -28.71 -19.26 8.44
CA ARG A 340 -28.14 -18.18 9.26
C ARG A 340 -27.42 -17.10 8.45
N ILE A 341 -27.17 -17.32 7.15
CA ILE A 341 -26.37 -16.40 6.32
C ILE A 341 -27.02 -15.01 6.19
N CYS A 342 -26.22 -13.98 6.43
CA CYS A 342 -26.63 -12.56 6.45
C CYS A 342 -27.71 -12.21 7.50
N THR A 343 -27.81 -13.00 8.58
CA THR A 343 -28.65 -12.69 9.74
C THR A 343 -27.86 -12.02 10.88
N ASP A 344 -28.55 -11.64 11.96
CA ASP A 344 -27.94 -11.11 13.19
C ASP A 344 -27.23 -12.18 14.06
N TYR A 345 -27.16 -13.46 13.63
CA TYR A 345 -26.41 -14.50 14.36
C TYR A 345 -24.90 -14.22 14.32
N THR A 346 -24.24 -14.34 15.48
CA THR A 346 -22.81 -14.03 15.65
C THR A 346 -21.93 -14.80 14.66
N GLY A 347 -21.17 -14.06 13.84
CA GLY A 347 -20.28 -14.60 12.80
C GLY A 347 -20.95 -14.84 11.45
N TRP A 348 -22.28 -15.00 11.38
CA TRP A 348 -22.99 -15.37 10.15
C TRP A 348 -23.43 -14.17 9.27
N GLY A 349 -23.15 -12.93 9.69
CA GLY A 349 -23.58 -11.71 9.00
C GLY A 349 -22.93 -11.40 7.64
N SER A 350 -22.15 -12.31 7.06
CA SER A 350 -21.44 -12.13 5.78
C SER A 350 -21.75 -13.28 4.81
N PRO A 351 -22.03 -13.03 3.51
CA PRO A 351 -22.44 -14.06 2.57
C PRO A 351 -21.31 -14.98 2.09
N ASP A 352 -20.06 -14.64 2.40
CA ASP A 352 -18.88 -15.46 2.10
C ASP A 352 -18.56 -16.50 3.19
N GLU A 353 -19.23 -16.46 4.35
CA GLU A 353 -19.07 -17.45 5.43
C GLU A 353 -19.37 -18.88 4.93
N LEU A 354 -20.48 -19.07 4.22
CA LEU A 354 -20.91 -20.40 3.73
C LEU A 354 -19.86 -21.05 2.82
N VAL A 355 -19.39 -20.32 1.81
CA VAL A 355 -18.43 -20.88 0.85
C VAL A 355 -17.04 -21.07 1.47
N LYS A 356 -16.67 -20.23 2.46
CA LYS A 356 -15.45 -20.45 3.26
C LYS A 356 -15.54 -21.73 4.09
N GLN A 357 -16.70 -22.03 4.67
CA GLN A 357 -16.90 -23.27 5.43
C GLN A 357 -16.82 -24.51 4.52
N VAL A 358 -17.40 -24.45 3.30
CA VAL A 358 -17.34 -25.54 2.32
C VAL A 358 -15.91 -25.75 1.82
N ILE A 359 -15.22 -24.69 1.37
CA ILE A 359 -13.80 -24.76 0.97
C ILE A 359 -12.93 -25.37 2.07
N ARG A 360 -13.23 -25.07 3.34
CA ARG A 360 -12.48 -25.61 4.49
C ARG A 360 -12.88 -27.05 4.83
N ALA A 361 -14.13 -27.45 4.56
CA ALA A 361 -14.57 -28.84 4.67
C ALA A 361 -13.86 -29.73 3.64
N ASP A 362 -13.67 -29.23 2.40
CA ASP A 362 -12.95 -29.93 1.32
C ASP A 362 -11.45 -30.19 1.64
N GLU A 363 -10.89 -29.54 2.66
CA GLU A 363 -9.50 -29.73 3.10
C GLU A 363 -9.34 -30.85 4.16
N TYR A 364 -10.44 -31.42 4.67
CA TYR A 364 -10.39 -32.47 5.70
C TYR A 364 -10.41 -33.87 5.08
N ASP A 365 -9.36 -34.67 5.32
CA ASP A 365 -9.19 -36.04 4.80
C ASP A 365 -10.40 -36.98 4.99
N SER A 366 -11.21 -36.76 6.04
CA SER A 366 -12.40 -37.58 6.33
C SER A 366 -13.67 -37.06 5.68
N CYS A 367 -13.68 -35.81 5.21
CA CYS A 367 -14.84 -35.19 4.58
C CYS A 367 -15.04 -35.77 3.18
N PHE A 368 -16.25 -36.23 2.87
CA PHE A 368 -16.64 -36.62 1.51
C PHE A 368 -17.74 -35.72 0.92
N GLY A 369 -18.07 -34.62 1.59
CA GLY A 369 -18.94 -33.58 1.05
C GLY A 369 -19.71 -32.76 2.08
N SER A 370 -20.45 -31.79 1.56
CA SER A 370 -21.23 -30.82 2.31
C SER A 370 -22.73 -31.01 2.08
N VAL A 371 -23.50 -30.73 3.12
CA VAL A 371 -24.96 -30.76 3.16
C VAL A 371 -25.45 -29.39 3.60
N PHE A 372 -26.60 -28.95 3.09
CA PHE A 372 -27.14 -27.62 3.31
C PHE A 372 -28.51 -27.65 4.00
N ASN A 373 -28.65 -26.86 5.06
CA ASN A 373 -29.90 -26.62 5.77
C ASN A 373 -30.30 -25.13 5.68
N SER A 374 -31.32 -24.72 4.92
CA SER A 374 -32.29 -25.49 4.10
C SER A 374 -32.19 -25.17 2.60
N LEU A 375 -32.92 -25.92 1.76
CA LEU A 375 -33.06 -25.62 0.33
C LEU A 375 -33.68 -24.23 0.13
N THR A 376 -34.73 -23.89 0.88
CA THR A 376 -35.36 -22.57 0.87
C THR A 376 -34.35 -21.43 1.09
N ALA A 377 -33.37 -21.59 1.99
CA ALA A 377 -32.32 -20.60 2.19
C ALA A 377 -31.30 -20.55 1.02
N LEU A 378 -31.04 -21.67 0.34
CA LEU A 378 -30.27 -21.67 -0.92
C LEU A 378 -31.07 -21.07 -2.09
N GLU A 379 -32.40 -21.16 -2.12
CA GLU A 379 -33.25 -20.46 -3.09
C GLU A 379 -33.17 -18.95 -2.92
N ALA A 380 -33.24 -18.46 -1.68
CA ALA A 380 -33.15 -17.04 -1.36
C ALA A 380 -31.86 -16.38 -1.85
N ASN A 381 -30.73 -17.12 -1.91
CA ASN A 381 -29.45 -16.67 -2.46
C ASN A 381 -28.99 -15.32 -1.88
N THR A 382 -29.17 -15.15 -0.57
CA THR A 382 -29.01 -13.87 0.14
C THR A 382 -27.62 -13.29 -0.08
N GLU A 383 -27.56 -12.07 -0.63
CA GLU A 383 -26.33 -11.36 -1.01
C GLU A 383 -25.34 -12.23 -1.82
N GLU A 384 -25.87 -13.02 -2.78
CA GLU A 384 -25.14 -13.86 -3.74
C GLU A 384 -24.41 -15.08 -3.14
N SER A 385 -24.61 -15.38 -1.86
CA SER A 385 -24.00 -16.53 -1.13
C SER A 385 -24.10 -17.86 -1.88
N THR A 386 -25.29 -18.27 -2.32
CA THR A 386 -25.48 -19.50 -3.11
C THR A 386 -24.85 -19.40 -4.50
N SER A 387 -24.82 -18.22 -5.11
CA SER A 387 -24.18 -18.02 -6.42
C SER A 387 -22.68 -18.23 -6.34
N VAL A 388 -22.04 -17.81 -5.24
CA VAL A 388 -20.60 -18.04 -5.02
C VAL A 388 -20.30 -19.48 -4.61
N LEU A 389 -21.19 -20.14 -3.86
CA LEU A 389 -21.13 -21.59 -3.64
C LEU A 389 -21.20 -22.38 -4.97
N VAL A 390 -22.09 -21.99 -5.88
CA VAL A 390 -22.19 -22.61 -7.22
C VAL A 390 -20.95 -22.31 -8.07
N LYS A 391 -20.30 -21.14 -7.93
CA LYS A 391 -18.97 -20.89 -8.56
C LYS A 391 -17.91 -21.86 -8.05
N HIS A 392 -17.85 -22.13 -6.74
CA HIS A 392 -16.92 -23.10 -6.15
C HIS A 392 -17.12 -24.51 -6.74
N TYR A 393 -18.36 -25.02 -6.71
CA TYR A 393 -18.73 -26.34 -7.24
C TYR A 393 -18.58 -26.51 -8.77
N ASN A 394 -18.22 -25.45 -9.49
CA ASN A 394 -17.97 -25.46 -10.94
C ASN A 394 -16.56 -24.97 -11.31
N ASP A 395 -15.60 -24.96 -10.37
CA ASP A 395 -14.21 -24.50 -10.54
C ASP A 395 -14.07 -23.05 -11.06
N GLN A 396 -15.00 -22.16 -10.67
CA GLN A 396 -15.12 -20.76 -11.13
C GLN A 396 -14.87 -19.73 -10.02
N ILE A 397 -14.32 -20.13 -8.88
CA ILE A 397 -14.11 -19.26 -7.71
C ILE A 397 -12.66 -18.76 -7.62
N ASP A 398 -12.48 -17.46 -7.37
CA ASP A 398 -11.18 -16.86 -7.03
C ASP A 398 -10.90 -17.07 -5.54
N ARG A 399 -10.06 -18.06 -5.22
CA ARG A 399 -9.67 -18.36 -3.83
C ARG A 399 -8.73 -17.33 -3.21
N GLU A 400 -8.00 -16.53 -4.00
CA GLU A 400 -7.15 -15.45 -3.47
C GLU A 400 -7.99 -14.21 -3.13
N GLY A 401 -8.96 -13.86 -3.99
CA GLY A 401 -9.86 -12.73 -3.82
C GLY A 401 -10.89 -12.85 -2.68
N LEU A 402 -11.19 -14.07 -2.23
CA LEU A 402 -12.30 -14.39 -1.30
C LEU A 402 -12.23 -13.71 0.08
N ASN A 403 -11.05 -13.25 0.50
CA ASN A 403 -10.84 -12.53 1.76
C ASN A 403 -10.79 -11.00 1.62
N ASN A 404 -10.98 -10.48 0.40
CA ASN A 404 -11.04 -9.04 0.18
C ASN A 404 -12.38 -8.45 0.68
N GLU A 405 -12.31 -7.21 1.15
CA GLU A 405 -13.46 -6.31 1.28
C GLU A 405 -13.30 -5.15 0.28
N LEU A 406 -14.29 -4.26 0.22
CA LEU A 406 -14.20 -3.01 -0.54
C LEU A 406 -13.12 -2.08 0.06
N GLU A 407 -11.90 -2.09 -0.51
CA GLU A 407 -10.84 -1.15 -0.14
C GLU A 407 -10.87 0.09 -1.04
N MET A 408 -11.21 1.24 -0.46
CA MET A 408 -11.30 2.52 -1.16
C MET A 408 -9.95 3.26 -1.15
N THR A 409 -9.17 3.17 -2.23
CA THR A 409 -7.96 3.97 -2.43
C THR A 409 -8.30 5.46 -2.56
N LEU A 410 -9.33 5.80 -3.34
CA LEU A 410 -9.92 7.15 -3.43
C LEU A 410 -11.45 7.10 -3.54
N PRO A 411 -12.19 8.01 -2.89
CA PRO A 411 -11.75 8.94 -1.86
C PRO A 411 -11.62 8.24 -0.50
N LYS A 412 -10.55 8.52 0.25
CA LYS A 412 -10.32 7.93 1.59
C LYS A 412 -11.33 8.36 2.66
N SER A 413 -12.09 9.44 2.44
CA SER A 413 -13.16 9.89 3.34
C SER A 413 -14.52 9.79 2.67
N THR A 414 -15.49 9.19 3.37
CA THR A 414 -16.89 9.18 2.94
C THR A 414 -17.58 10.55 3.03
N LYS A 415 -16.98 11.54 3.69
CA LYS A 415 -17.56 12.88 3.87
C LYS A 415 -16.47 13.96 3.77
N PHE A 416 -16.53 14.78 2.72
CA PHE A 416 -15.61 15.90 2.52
C PHE A 416 -16.23 17.02 1.69
N LYS A 417 -15.51 18.16 1.62
CA LYS A 417 -15.78 19.24 0.67
C LYS A 417 -14.68 19.25 -0.39
N THR A 418 -15.01 19.63 -1.61
CA THR A 418 -14.04 19.82 -2.68
C THR A 418 -14.40 21.05 -3.52
N GLU A 419 -13.40 21.64 -4.15
CA GLU A 419 -13.58 22.66 -5.19
C GLU A 419 -13.57 22.03 -6.59
N GLU A 420 -13.15 20.77 -6.70
CA GLU A 420 -13.00 20.08 -7.97
C GLU A 420 -14.34 19.77 -8.65
N PRO A 421 -14.39 19.79 -10.00
CA PRO A 421 -15.62 19.55 -10.76
C PRO A 421 -16.04 18.10 -10.80
N THR A 422 -15.14 17.17 -10.44
CA THR A 422 -15.37 15.73 -10.47
C THR A 422 -14.78 15.06 -9.21
N VAL A 423 -15.05 13.77 -9.03
CA VAL A 423 -14.39 12.92 -8.04
C VAL A 423 -13.99 11.58 -8.64
N ILE A 424 -12.74 11.20 -8.42
CA ILE A 424 -12.22 9.86 -8.71
C ILE A 424 -12.71 8.89 -7.63
N PHE A 425 -13.33 7.80 -8.06
CA PHE A 425 -13.54 6.59 -7.27
C PHE A 425 -12.57 5.51 -7.76
N ALA A 426 -11.73 5.00 -6.85
CA ALA A 426 -10.75 3.98 -7.16
C ALA A 426 -10.51 3.05 -5.96
N GLY A 427 -10.38 1.75 -6.21
CA GLY A 427 -10.27 0.74 -5.16
C GLY A 427 -10.24 -0.68 -5.69
N SER A 428 -10.46 -1.64 -4.79
CA SER A 428 -10.55 -3.08 -5.06
C SER A 428 -11.64 -3.72 -4.19
N PHE A 429 -12.07 -4.94 -4.53
CA PHE A 429 -13.08 -5.72 -3.80
C PHE A 429 -12.86 -7.23 -4.06
N ASP A 430 -13.67 -8.09 -3.46
CA ASP A 430 -13.67 -9.54 -3.72
C ASP A 430 -14.41 -9.85 -5.05
N PRO A 431 -13.70 -10.28 -6.11
CA PRO A 431 -14.31 -10.50 -7.44
C PRO A 431 -15.32 -11.65 -7.49
N ASN A 432 -15.43 -12.46 -6.42
CA ASN A 432 -16.48 -13.47 -6.34
C ASN A 432 -17.87 -12.85 -6.14
N PHE A 433 -17.97 -11.68 -5.51
CA PHE A 433 -19.22 -10.98 -5.20
C PHE A 433 -19.38 -9.72 -6.04
N THR A 434 -20.59 -9.48 -6.53
CA THR A 434 -20.88 -8.26 -7.29
C THR A 434 -20.81 -7.05 -6.35
N ILE A 435 -20.29 -5.94 -6.87
CA ILE A 435 -20.36 -4.62 -6.24
C ILE A 435 -21.16 -3.69 -7.12
N TYR A 436 -22.07 -2.95 -6.48
CA TYR A 436 -23.00 -2.05 -7.16
C TYR A 436 -22.66 -0.60 -6.80
N PHE A 437 -22.32 0.20 -7.80
CA PHE A 437 -22.17 1.66 -7.68
C PHE A 437 -23.43 2.35 -8.19
N GLN A 438 -24.10 3.13 -7.33
CA GLN A 438 -25.41 3.75 -7.59
C GLN A 438 -26.54 2.78 -8.00
N GLY A 439 -26.32 1.46 -7.86
CA GLY A 439 -27.24 0.39 -8.27
C GLY A 439 -26.82 -0.38 -9.51
N GLU A 440 -25.83 0.10 -10.27
CA GLU A 440 -25.26 -0.59 -11.43
C GLU A 440 -24.00 -1.38 -11.03
N PRO A 441 -23.74 -2.57 -11.59
CA PRO A 441 -22.53 -3.35 -11.27
C PRO A 441 -21.26 -2.67 -11.78
N ILE A 442 -20.14 -2.86 -11.07
CA ILE A 442 -18.79 -2.46 -11.54
C ILE A 442 -17.82 -3.64 -11.49
N GLU A 443 -16.85 -3.66 -12.40
CA GLU A 443 -15.86 -4.72 -12.56
C GLU A 443 -14.45 -4.24 -12.15
N LEU A 444 -13.56 -5.19 -11.85
CA LEU A 444 -12.13 -4.92 -11.71
C LEU A 444 -11.44 -4.96 -13.09
N ASN A 445 -10.40 -4.14 -13.26
CA ASN A 445 -9.46 -4.25 -14.37
C ASN A 445 -8.49 -5.44 -14.18
N GLU A 446 -7.64 -5.67 -15.19
CA GLU A 446 -6.64 -6.75 -15.20
C GLU A 446 -5.60 -6.65 -14.06
N ALA A 447 -5.48 -5.47 -13.43
CA ALA A 447 -4.64 -5.22 -12.26
C ALA A 447 -5.41 -5.31 -10.91
N GLY A 448 -6.62 -5.90 -10.90
CA GLY A 448 -7.42 -6.15 -9.70
C GLY A 448 -8.03 -4.88 -9.07
N ARG A 449 -8.24 -3.81 -9.86
CA ARG A 449 -8.72 -2.50 -9.38
C ARG A 449 -9.85 -1.93 -10.22
N PHE A 450 -10.77 -1.19 -9.61
CA PHE A 450 -11.67 -0.30 -10.35
C PHE A 450 -11.15 1.13 -10.31
N TYR A 451 -11.45 1.90 -11.36
CA TYR A 451 -11.23 3.35 -11.43
C TYR A 451 -12.28 3.96 -12.36
N PHE A 452 -12.93 5.03 -11.90
CA PHE A 452 -13.78 5.90 -12.73
C PHE A 452 -13.91 7.29 -12.09
N ASN A 453 -14.26 8.29 -12.90
CA ASN A 453 -14.38 9.69 -12.49
C ASN A 453 -15.83 10.18 -12.66
N MET A 454 -16.41 10.77 -11.62
CA MET A 454 -17.82 11.21 -11.59
C MET A 454 -17.92 12.73 -11.56
N GLU A 455 -18.76 13.33 -12.40
CA GLU A 455 -19.09 14.76 -12.30
C GLU A 455 -19.79 15.08 -10.95
N LEU A 456 -19.51 16.28 -10.42
CA LEU A 456 -20.09 16.80 -9.19
C LEU A 456 -20.91 18.06 -9.46
N ASP A 457 -22.19 18.05 -9.12
CA ASP A 457 -23.02 19.25 -9.07
C ASP A 457 -22.59 20.17 -7.91
N VAL A 458 -22.80 21.49 -8.05
CA VAL A 458 -22.51 22.45 -6.97
C VAL A 458 -23.51 22.27 -5.84
N GLY A 459 -23.01 21.90 -4.66
CA GLY A 459 -23.85 21.44 -3.54
C GLY A 459 -23.44 20.04 -3.07
N VAL A 460 -24.38 19.30 -2.46
CA VAL A 460 -24.12 17.97 -1.88
C VAL A 460 -24.46 16.86 -2.87
N ASN A 461 -23.43 16.18 -3.35
CA ASN A 461 -23.54 14.96 -4.15
C ASN A 461 -23.55 13.75 -3.22
N THR A 462 -24.32 12.71 -3.56
CA THR A 462 -24.38 11.45 -2.79
C THR A 462 -24.16 10.26 -3.71
N PHE A 463 -23.24 9.37 -3.32
CA PHE A 463 -22.92 8.16 -4.06
C PHE A 463 -22.93 6.95 -3.12
N THR A 464 -23.46 5.81 -3.57
CA THR A 464 -23.50 4.57 -2.77
C THR A 464 -22.80 3.41 -3.47
N PHE A 465 -21.94 2.72 -2.74
CA PHE A 465 -21.46 1.38 -3.09
C PHE A 465 -22.20 0.35 -2.23
N LYS A 466 -22.60 -0.79 -2.82
CA LYS A 466 -23.09 -1.97 -2.09
C LYS A 466 -22.29 -3.21 -2.49
N ASN A 467 -21.77 -3.96 -1.53
CA ASN A 467 -21.09 -5.25 -1.73
C ASN A 467 -21.21 -6.09 -0.44
N LYS A 468 -21.39 -7.41 -0.56
CA LYS A 468 -21.59 -8.33 0.59
C LYS A 468 -22.60 -7.79 1.63
N GLY A 469 -23.78 -7.33 1.19
CA GLY A 469 -24.79 -6.66 2.04
C GLY A 469 -24.44 -5.23 2.54
N LYS A 470 -23.16 -4.95 2.76
CA LYS A 470 -22.66 -3.68 3.30
C LYS A 470 -22.87 -2.53 2.31
N THR A 471 -23.39 -1.39 2.78
CA THR A 471 -23.61 -0.18 1.96
C THR A 471 -22.74 0.99 2.44
N VAL A 472 -21.81 1.45 1.61
CA VAL A 472 -20.94 2.60 1.87
C VAL A 472 -21.49 3.84 1.17
N THR A 473 -21.89 4.87 1.94
CA THR A 473 -22.44 6.12 1.40
C THR A 473 -21.44 7.27 1.46
N TYR A 474 -21.01 7.75 0.29
CA TYR A 474 -20.23 8.97 0.11
C TYR A 474 -21.13 10.20 0.03
N LYS A 475 -20.77 11.28 0.72
CA LYS A 475 -21.42 12.60 0.63
C LYS A 475 -20.39 13.70 0.42
N ILE A 476 -20.37 14.24 -0.79
CA ILE A 476 -19.30 15.09 -1.31
C ILE A 476 -19.87 16.46 -1.64
N THR A 477 -19.43 17.48 -0.89
CA THR A 477 -19.93 18.85 -1.11
C THR A 477 -19.01 19.60 -2.07
N ARG A 478 -19.45 19.87 -3.29
CA ARG A 478 -18.72 20.73 -4.20
C ARG A 478 -19.02 22.20 -3.91
N THR A 479 -17.96 23.00 -3.81
CA THR A 479 -17.98 24.47 -3.79
C THR A 479 -17.28 25.04 -5.03
N VAL A 480 -17.41 26.35 -5.26
CA VAL A 480 -16.70 27.06 -6.34
C VAL A 480 -15.98 28.27 -5.74
N ASN A 481 -14.67 28.36 -5.99
CA ASN A 481 -13.75 29.38 -5.49
C ASN A 481 -12.86 29.78 -6.69
N VAL A 482 -13.15 30.91 -7.34
CA VAL A 482 -12.59 31.21 -8.67
C VAL A 482 -11.11 31.60 -8.59
N LEU A 483 -10.73 32.32 -7.53
CA LEU A 483 -9.35 32.74 -7.27
C LEU A 483 -8.83 32.04 -6.00
N LYS A 484 -8.19 30.88 -6.12
CA LYS A 484 -7.67 30.10 -4.97
C LYS A 484 -6.67 30.91 -4.15
N SER A 485 -5.71 31.54 -4.83
CA SER A 485 -4.69 32.44 -4.26
C SER A 485 -4.25 33.49 -5.29
N VAL A 486 -3.58 34.54 -4.82
CA VAL A 486 -2.98 35.60 -5.65
C VAL A 486 -1.58 35.92 -5.15
N MET A 487 -0.72 36.48 -5.99
CA MET A 487 0.56 37.07 -5.62
C MET A 487 0.86 38.31 -6.47
N PRO A 488 1.43 39.37 -5.88
CA PRO A 488 1.91 39.44 -4.49
C PRO A 488 0.77 39.60 -3.46
N ASP A 489 0.91 38.90 -2.32
CA ASP A 489 -0.07 38.87 -1.20
C ASP A 489 0.65 39.09 0.15
N VAL A 490 1.36 40.21 0.23
CA VAL A 490 1.88 40.82 1.48
C VAL A 490 1.24 42.20 1.67
N SER A 491 1.22 42.75 2.89
CA SER A 491 0.54 44.03 3.16
C SER A 491 1.09 45.22 2.35
N GLU A 492 2.40 45.31 2.18
CA GLU A 492 3.09 46.28 1.34
C GLU A 492 4.30 45.61 0.67
N MET A 493 4.38 45.67 -0.66
CA MET A 493 5.53 45.22 -1.44
C MET A 493 6.27 46.42 -2.01
N ARG A 494 7.60 46.42 -1.85
CA ARG A 494 8.49 47.50 -2.27
C ARG A 494 9.43 47.04 -3.38
N VAL A 495 9.40 47.73 -4.51
CA VAL A 495 10.17 47.39 -5.72
C VAL A 495 11.05 48.56 -6.16
N GLU A 496 12.11 48.30 -6.91
CA GLU A 496 12.92 49.37 -7.52
C GLU A 496 12.27 49.87 -8.84
N GLU A 497 12.76 50.98 -9.37
CA GLU A 497 12.26 51.50 -10.65
C GLU A 497 12.42 50.51 -11.79
N GLN A 498 11.49 50.55 -12.75
CA GLN A 498 11.51 49.69 -13.95
C GLN A 498 11.52 48.17 -13.69
N SER A 499 11.38 47.73 -12.43
CA SER A 499 11.29 46.32 -12.05
C SER A 499 10.12 45.63 -12.75
N ALA A 500 10.35 44.40 -13.21
CA ALA A 500 9.31 43.52 -13.71
C ALA A 500 8.57 42.89 -12.51
N ILE A 501 7.45 43.50 -12.12
CA ILE A 501 6.59 42.98 -11.06
C ILE A 501 5.81 41.80 -11.63
N THR A 502 6.08 40.60 -11.12
CA THR A 502 5.30 39.42 -11.48
C THR A 502 3.97 39.45 -10.74
N LEU A 503 2.87 39.40 -11.48
CA LEU A 503 1.52 39.25 -10.95
C LEU A 503 1.05 37.84 -11.31
N SER A 504 0.55 37.09 -10.34
CA SER A 504 0.04 35.73 -10.61
C SER A 504 -1.16 35.38 -9.74
N ALA A 505 -2.01 34.48 -10.22
CA ALA A 505 -3.12 33.93 -9.47
C ALA A 505 -3.28 32.43 -9.74
N ILE A 506 -3.63 31.64 -8.73
CA ILE A 506 -4.08 30.26 -8.94
C ILE A 506 -5.60 30.31 -9.07
N ALA A 507 -6.12 29.97 -10.25
CA ALA A 507 -7.54 30.09 -10.60
C ALA A 507 -8.00 28.86 -11.41
N TYR A 508 -9.31 28.62 -11.54
CA TYR A 508 -9.79 27.46 -12.33
C TYR A 508 -9.30 27.54 -13.78
N LYS A 509 -8.91 26.38 -14.33
CA LYS A 509 -8.58 26.20 -15.75
C LYS A 509 -9.73 26.72 -16.62
N GLY A 510 -9.43 27.61 -17.56
CA GLY A 510 -10.42 28.24 -18.44
C GLY A 510 -11.13 29.48 -17.86
N SER A 511 -10.72 29.98 -16.69
CA SER A 511 -11.15 31.31 -16.22
C SER A 511 -10.51 32.43 -17.03
N GLU A 512 -11.23 33.55 -17.19
CA GLU A 512 -10.64 34.84 -17.52
C GLU A 512 -10.05 35.45 -16.23
N VAL A 513 -8.76 35.84 -16.26
CA VAL A 513 -8.04 36.32 -15.08
C VAL A 513 -7.25 37.58 -15.43
N SER A 514 -7.48 38.66 -14.68
CA SER A 514 -6.80 39.94 -14.86
C SER A 514 -6.44 40.57 -13.51
N ALA A 515 -5.54 41.55 -13.51
CA ALA A 515 -5.15 42.31 -12.33
C ALA A 515 -5.08 43.81 -12.63
N GLU A 516 -5.71 44.65 -11.82
CA GLU A 516 -5.58 46.09 -11.89
C GLU A 516 -4.54 46.60 -10.89
N ILE A 517 -3.62 47.44 -11.36
CA ILE A 517 -2.62 48.16 -10.56
C ILE A 517 -2.44 49.58 -11.11
N ASN A 518 -2.51 50.60 -10.25
CA ASN A 518 -2.44 52.02 -10.65
C ASN A 518 -3.38 52.38 -11.84
N GLY A 519 -4.61 51.88 -11.84
CA GLY A 519 -5.60 52.12 -12.90
C GLY A 519 -5.25 51.50 -14.26
N LYS A 520 -4.34 50.53 -14.30
CA LYS A 520 -4.00 49.74 -15.50
C LYS A 520 -4.34 48.27 -15.27
N THR A 521 -5.13 47.70 -16.17
CA THR A 521 -5.35 46.26 -16.26
C THR A 521 -4.12 45.57 -16.87
N VAL A 522 -3.74 44.44 -16.28
CA VAL A 522 -2.82 43.45 -16.80
C VAL A 522 -3.62 42.17 -16.98
N GLU A 523 -3.70 41.65 -18.21
CA GLU A 523 -4.24 40.30 -18.45
C GLU A 523 -3.21 39.26 -17.99
N LEU A 524 -3.65 38.23 -17.28
CA LEU A 524 -2.79 37.12 -16.87
C LEU A 524 -3.06 35.91 -17.78
N THR A 525 -2.01 35.32 -18.34
CA THR A 525 -2.11 34.14 -19.21
C THR A 525 -1.89 32.88 -18.38
N ALA A 526 -2.64 31.80 -18.67
CA ALA A 526 -2.42 30.51 -18.03
C ALA A 526 -1.01 29.96 -18.34
N VAL A 527 -0.37 29.33 -17.35
CA VAL A 527 0.85 28.55 -17.53
C VAL A 527 0.45 27.13 -17.91
N ASP A 528 0.93 26.66 -19.06
CA ASP A 528 0.72 25.29 -19.54
C ASP A 528 1.81 24.36 -18.99
N GLY A 529 1.41 23.43 -18.12
CA GLY A 529 2.30 22.43 -17.51
C GLY A 529 1.91 22.13 -16.05
N GLN A 530 2.50 21.07 -15.48
CA GLN A 530 2.41 20.82 -14.04
C GLN A 530 3.45 21.65 -13.27
N THR A 531 3.21 21.93 -11.99
CA THR A 531 4.19 22.57 -11.09
C THR A 531 4.06 22.01 -9.68
N ASP A 532 5.15 22.03 -8.91
CA ASP A 532 5.18 21.63 -7.48
C ASP A 532 4.19 22.43 -6.57
N GLU A 533 3.52 23.46 -7.10
CA GLU A 533 2.52 24.28 -6.40
C GLU A 533 1.07 23.80 -6.55
N ILE A 534 0.78 22.90 -7.50
CA ILE A 534 -0.59 22.50 -7.87
C ILE A 534 -0.66 20.97 -8.04
N ASP A 535 -1.58 20.33 -7.32
CA ASP A 535 -1.92 18.90 -7.51
C ASP A 535 -2.28 18.63 -8.99
N PRO A 536 -1.64 17.65 -9.66
CA PRO A 536 -1.86 17.39 -11.09
C PRO A 536 -3.33 17.10 -11.44
N ASN A 537 -4.08 16.52 -10.49
CA ASN A 537 -5.50 16.19 -10.64
C ASN A 537 -6.42 17.41 -10.44
N SER A 538 -5.90 18.55 -9.97
CA SER A 538 -6.67 19.74 -9.66
C SER A 538 -7.06 20.52 -10.92
N ASN A 539 -8.30 21.01 -10.97
CA ASN A 539 -8.83 21.82 -12.06
C ASN A 539 -8.42 23.31 -11.97
N TYR A 540 -7.36 23.62 -11.22
CA TYR A 540 -6.74 24.94 -11.13
C TYR A 540 -5.46 25.00 -11.99
N THR A 541 -5.09 26.20 -12.44
CA THR A 541 -3.77 26.49 -13.01
C THR A 541 -3.26 27.84 -12.52
N LYS A 542 -1.95 28.08 -12.67
CA LYS A 542 -1.29 29.34 -12.36
C LYS A 542 -1.42 30.26 -13.58
N TYR A 543 -2.05 31.40 -13.40
CA TYR A 543 -2.11 32.48 -14.37
C TYR A 543 -1.02 33.50 -14.01
N VAL A 544 -0.26 33.98 -15.00
CA VAL A 544 0.87 34.90 -14.81
C VAL A 544 0.80 36.08 -15.79
N GLY A 545 1.17 37.26 -15.30
CA GLY A 545 1.32 38.50 -16.06
C GLY A 545 2.44 39.35 -15.47
N THR A 546 2.86 40.39 -16.19
CA THR A 546 3.98 41.25 -15.77
C THR A 546 3.60 42.71 -15.86
N TYR A 547 3.77 43.43 -14.75
CA TYR A 547 3.67 44.89 -14.71
C TYR A 547 5.08 45.49 -14.62
N ILE A 548 5.46 46.34 -15.58
CA ILE A 548 6.71 47.11 -15.49
C ILE A 548 6.48 48.33 -14.61
N ALA A 549 7.20 48.41 -13.49
CA ALA A 549 7.17 49.56 -12.60
C ALA A 549 7.55 50.87 -13.35
N PRO A 550 6.95 52.03 -13.03
CA PRO A 550 7.40 53.30 -13.59
C PRO A 550 8.87 53.59 -13.23
N ALA A 551 9.47 54.54 -13.97
CA ALA A 551 10.74 55.15 -13.59
C ALA A 551 10.61 55.85 -12.23
N GLY A 552 11.66 55.77 -11.42
CA GLY A 552 11.67 56.25 -10.04
C GLY A 552 11.86 57.76 -9.96
N ILE A 553 11.54 58.33 -8.79
CA ILE A 553 11.82 59.73 -8.48
C ILE A 553 12.88 59.77 -7.39
N LYS A 554 13.94 60.57 -7.58
CA LYS A 554 15.02 60.70 -6.61
C LYS A 554 14.49 61.27 -5.29
N GLY A 555 14.62 60.48 -4.22
CA GLY A 555 14.14 60.85 -2.88
C GLY A 555 12.61 60.84 -2.69
N GLN A 556 11.83 60.24 -3.61
CA GLN A 556 10.38 60.14 -3.49
C GLN A 556 9.86 58.76 -3.92
N ASP A 557 9.21 58.05 -2.99
CA ASP A 557 8.43 56.84 -3.26
C ASP A 557 7.23 57.13 -4.19
N ILE A 558 6.87 56.16 -5.04
CA ILE A 558 5.68 56.18 -5.89
C ILE A 558 4.75 55.06 -5.42
N ASP A 559 3.69 55.42 -4.68
CA ASP A 559 2.61 54.50 -4.33
C ASP A 559 1.73 54.22 -5.56
N LEU A 560 1.60 52.93 -5.92
CA LEU A 560 0.78 52.46 -7.03
C LEU A 560 -0.61 51.95 -6.56
N GLY A 561 -0.86 51.98 -5.25
CA GLY A 561 -2.05 51.39 -4.63
C GLY A 561 -1.98 49.87 -4.53
N ASN A 562 -3.12 49.26 -4.15
CA ASN A 562 -3.25 47.81 -4.06
C ASN A 562 -3.47 47.20 -5.44
N VAL A 563 -2.83 46.07 -5.72
CA VAL A 563 -3.24 45.21 -6.84
C VAL A 563 -4.61 44.61 -6.53
N THR A 564 -5.55 44.65 -7.47
CA THR A 564 -6.81 43.91 -7.35
C THR A 564 -6.94 42.93 -8.50
N PHE A 565 -6.98 41.64 -8.18
CA PHE A 565 -7.16 40.55 -9.11
C PHE A 565 -8.65 40.27 -9.32
N TYR A 566 -9.02 39.92 -10.55
CA TYR A 566 -10.37 39.55 -10.95
C TYR A 566 -10.33 38.20 -11.65
N GLY A 567 -11.29 37.33 -11.32
CA GLY A 567 -11.45 36.01 -11.93
C GLY A 567 -12.91 35.78 -12.31
N THR A 568 -13.14 35.42 -13.58
CA THR A 568 -14.46 35.03 -14.09
C THR A 568 -14.40 33.62 -14.67
N TYR A 569 -15.11 32.68 -14.03
CA TYR A 569 -15.27 31.31 -14.50
C TYR A 569 -16.71 31.09 -14.99
N ARG A 570 -16.87 30.81 -16.29
CA ARG A 570 -18.18 30.68 -16.94
C ARG A 570 -18.58 29.22 -17.09
N THR A 571 -19.80 28.88 -16.68
CA THR A 571 -20.36 27.53 -16.85
C THR A 571 -21.67 27.56 -17.64
N LYS A 572 -22.20 26.37 -17.99
CA LYS A 572 -23.55 26.22 -18.55
C LYS A 572 -24.66 26.67 -17.58
N THR A 573 -24.36 26.87 -16.30
CA THR A 573 -25.30 27.23 -15.23
C THR A 573 -25.14 28.66 -14.70
N GLY A 574 -24.04 29.35 -15.00
CA GLY A 574 -23.84 30.78 -14.71
C GLY A 574 -22.38 31.23 -14.73
N ASP A 575 -22.17 32.54 -14.62
CA ASP A 575 -20.84 33.16 -14.48
C ASP A 575 -20.49 33.34 -12.99
N PHE A 576 -19.49 32.59 -12.51
CA PHE A 576 -18.91 32.79 -11.20
C PHE A 576 -17.84 33.89 -11.29
N ASN A 577 -17.97 34.92 -10.46
CA ASN A 577 -17.10 36.09 -10.48
C ASN A 577 -16.54 36.34 -9.09
N GLU A 578 -15.22 36.48 -8.97
CA GLU A 578 -14.51 36.76 -7.72
C GLU A 578 -13.47 37.87 -7.94
N SER A 579 -13.17 38.61 -6.87
CA SER A 579 -12.06 39.56 -6.84
C SER A 579 -11.27 39.43 -5.56
N ARG A 580 -9.94 39.52 -5.63
CA ARG A 580 -9.04 39.50 -4.46
C ARG A 580 -8.06 40.65 -4.49
N THR A 581 -7.92 41.33 -3.35
CA THR A 581 -6.94 42.39 -3.15
C THR A 581 -5.60 41.75 -2.78
N GLY A 582 -4.58 41.95 -3.61
CA GLY A 582 -3.19 41.65 -3.27
C GLY A 582 -2.47 42.85 -2.67
N SER A 583 -1.14 42.84 -2.72
CA SER A 583 -0.29 43.86 -2.09
C SER A 583 -0.55 45.28 -2.54
N ARG A 584 -0.39 46.21 -1.60
CA ARG A 584 -0.03 47.61 -1.91
C ARG A 584 1.37 47.63 -2.52
N ILE A 585 1.52 48.16 -3.72
CA ILE A 585 2.81 48.26 -4.40
C ILE A 585 3.37 49.67 -4.28
N ILE A 586 4.60 49.78 -3.79
CA ILE A 586 5.36 51.03 -3.78
C ILE A 586 6.63 50.84 -4.59
N VAL A 587 6.82 51.69 -5.61
CA VAL A 587 8.15 51.87 -6.21
C VAL A 587 8.94 52.74 -5.26
N ASN A 588 10.06 52.24 -4.77
CA ASN A 588 10.94 52.96 -3.86
C ASN A 588 11.50 54.22 -4.54
N ALA A 589 11.75 55.25 -3.74
CA ALA A 589 12.58 56.38 -4.12
C ALA A 589 13.88 55.89 -4.77
N LEU A 590 14.25 56.51 -5.91
CA LEU A 590 15.50 56.18 -6.59
C LEU A 590 16.67 56.45 -5.62
N ALA A 591 17.34 55.40 -5.20
CA ALA A 591 18.51 55.49 -4.33
C ALA A 591 19.66 56.19 -5.07
N GLU A 592 20.43 57.01 -4.35
CA GLU A 592 21.79 57.28 -4.80
C GLU A 592 22.58 55.98 -4.64
N ILE A 593 23.06 55.42 -5.75
CA ILE A 593 23.87 54.20 -5.70
C ILE A 593 25.18 54.55 -5.00
N LEU A 594 25.41 53.93 -3.84
CA LEU A 594 26.61 54.09 -3.05
C LEU A 594 27.75 53.25 -3.66
N ASN A 595 28.27 53.73 -4.79
CA ASN A 595 29.43 53.17 -5.51
C ASN A 595 30.78 53.38 -4.76
N ASP A 596 30.73 53.68 -3.47
CA ASP A 596 31.88 53.88 -2.59
C ASP A 596 32.23 52.65 -1.74
N TYR A 597 31.54 51.52 -1.97
CA TYR A 597 31.64 50.28 -1.20
C TYR A 597 31.27 50.44 0.29
N SER A 598 30.37 51.38 0.62
CA SER A 598 29.95 51.67 2.02
C SER A 598 28.91 50.72 2.63
N GLY A 599 28.39 49.74 1.88
CA GLY A 599 27.49 48.71 2.40
C GLY A 599 28.17 47.74 3.37
N ASN A 600 27.39 47.11 4.25
CA ASN A 600 27.87 45.94 5.00
C ASN A 600 28.15 44.78 4.03
N LEU A 601 29.12 43.94 4.37
CA LEU A 601 29.35 42.69 3.65
C LEU A 601 28.32 41.65 4.10
N LEU A 602 27.87 40.81 3.18
CA LEU A 602 27.35 39.48 3.49
C LEU A 602 28.41 38.43 3.26
N GLN A 603 28.26 37.29 3.91
CA GLN A 603 29.01 36.06 3.70
C GLN A 603 28.03 34.91 3.51
N VAL A 604 28.10 34.18 2.40
CA VAL A 604 27.30 32.97 2.16
C VAL A 604 27.61 31.90 3.21
N ASN A 605 26.58 31.30 3.81
CA ASN A 605 26.75 30.33 4.91
C ASN A 605 27.11 28.91 4.40
N ASN A 606 26.48 28.45 3.32
CA ASN A 606 26.54 27.07 2.86
C ASN A 606 27.20 26.95 1.48
N ASP A 607 27.75 25.77 1.15
CA ASP A 607 28.08 25.46 -0.24
C ASP A 607 26.81 25.20 -1.05
N ASN A 608 26.87 25.45 -2.37
CA ASN A 608 25.76 25.25 -3.30
C ASN A 608 24.51 26.12 -3.00
N THR A 609 24.68 27.26 -2.29
CA THR A 609 23.61 28.21 -1.95
C THR A 609 22.94 28.77 -3.20
N MET A 610 21.61 28.78 -3.19
CA MET A 610 20.77 29.23 -4.29
C MET A 610 20.66 30.75 -4.33
N VAL A 611 20.86 31.35 -5.50
CA VAL A 611 20.78 32.80 -5.72
C VAL A 611 19.85 33.12 -6.88
N TYR A 612 19.35 34.35 -6.90
CA TYR A 612 18.34 34.82 -7.84
C TYR A 612 18.80 36.13 -8.49
N ASN A 613 18.11 36.57 -9.54
CA ASN A 613 18.34 37.89 -10.14
C ASN A 613 17.92 39.01 -9.17
N ALA A 614 18.71 40.09 -9.06
CA ALA A 614 18.32 41.28 -8.27
C ALA A 614 17.23 42.13 -8.93
N LYS A 615 16.89 41.89 -10.21
CA LYS A 615 15.89 42.65 -10.97
C LYS A 615 14.52 41.95 -11.10
N THR A 616 14.34 40.79 -10.48
CA THR A 616 13.09 40.02 -10.52
C THR A 616 12.50 39.83 -9.12
N THR A 617 11.18 39.66 -9.06
CA THR A 617 10.41 39.45 -7.81
C THR A 617 9.90 38.02 -7.65
N ASP A 618 10.37 37.09 -8.49
CA ASP A 618 10.02 35.66 -8.44
C ASP A 618 10.51 34.98 -7.14
N THR A 619 10.08 33.75 -6.91
CA THR A 619 10.56 32.86 -5.84
C THR A 619 11.29 31.63 -6.36
N SER A 620 11.44 31.51 -7.68
CA SER A 620 12.09 30.39 -8.38
C SER A 620 13.45 30.84 -8.94
N PRO A 621 14.53 30.07 -8.77
CA PRO A 621 15.82 30.34 -9.43
C PRO A 621 15.71 30.17 -10.95
N THR A 622 16.66 30.76 -11.66
CA THR A 622 16.86 30.59 -13.11
C THR A 622 18.16 29.80 -13.38
N PRO A 623 18.25 29.04 -14.49
CA PRO A 623 19.41 28.17 -14.74
C PRO A 623 20.71 28.91 -15.10
N ASP A 624 20.67 30.23 -15.30
CA ASP A 624 21.83 31.12 -15.46
C ASP A 624 22.37 31.70 -14.13
N MET A 625 21.64 31.52 -13.02
CA MET A 625 22.08 31.91 -11.68
C MET A 625 22.90 30.80 -11.04
N ALA A 626 24.22 30.89 -11.20
CA ALA A 626 25.17 29.95 -10.62
C ALA A 626 25.08 29.93 -9.08
N ARG A 627 24.91 28.74 -8.50
CA ARG A 627 24.92 28.52 -7.05
C ARG A 627 26.28 28.91 -6.44
N LEU A 628 26.27 29.54 -5.27
CA LEU A 628 27.49 30.10 -4.65
C LEU A 628 28.06 29.19 -3.54
N PRO A 629 29.39 29.15 -3.36
CA PRO A 629 30.05 28.39 -2.30
C PRO A 629 30.13 29.13 -0.95
N ALA A 630 30.37 28.37 0.12
CA ALA A 630 30.46 28.86 1.49
C ALA A 630 31.58 29.89 1.67
N GLY A 631 31.28 30.96 2.39
CA GLY A 631 32.19 32.08 2.61
C GLY A 631 32.26 33.10 1.47
N THR A 632 31.51 32.94 0.38
CA THR A 632 31.44 33.95 -0.69
C THR A 632 30.99 35.31 -0.14
N LEU A 633 31.74 36.37 -0.45
CA LEU A 633 31.49 37.73 0.05
C LEU A 633 30.84 38.60 -1.02
N ASP A 634 29.87 39.43 -0.61
CA ASP A 634 29.27 40.45 -1.47
C ASP A 634 28.81 41.66 -0.65
N TYR A 635 28.61 42.81 -1.29
CA TYR A 635 28.11 44.01 -0.61
C TYR A 635 26.58 44.04 -0.61
N ILE A 636 25.99 44.19 0.57
CA ILE A 636 24.56 44.44 0.74
C ILE A 636 24.26 45.86 0.25
N VAL A 637 23.45 45.97 -0.81
CA VAL A 637 22.89 47.24 -1.28
C VAL A 637 21.60 47.55 -0.52
N LYS A 638 20.75 46.55 -0.31
CA LYS A 638 19.40 46.73 0.26
C LYS A 638 18.82 45.42 0.79
N THR A 639 18.00 45.49 1.83
CA THR A 639 17.11 44.39 2.24
C THR A 639 15.73 44.59 1.60
N VAL A 640 15.13 43.51 1.08
CA VAL A 640 13.81 43.52 0.43
C VAL A 640 13.02 42.27 0.83
N ASN A 641 11.70 42.40 1.00
CA ASN A 641 10.80 41.27 1.21
C ASN A 641 10.01 40.99 -0.07
N TYR A 642 10.02 39.74 -0.53
CA TYR A 642 9.20 39.28 -1.64
C TYR A 642 8.46 38.01 -1.25
N SER A 643 7.12 38.05 -1.38
CA SER A 643 6.20 36.95 -0.99
C SER A 643 6.49 36.36 0.40
N GLY A 644 6.73 37.23 1.39
CA GLY A 644 6.98 36.86 2.78
C GLY A 644 8.42 36.44 3.09
N THR A 645 9.27 36.24 2.08
CA THR A 645 10.69 35.90 2.26
C THR A 645 11.57 37.15 2.18
N ASP A 646 12.45 37.33 3.17
CA ASP A 646 13.46 38.40 3.15
C ASP A 646 14.70 38.00 2.33
N TYR A 647 15.20 38.96 1.54
CA TYR A 647 16.41 38.84 0.74
C TYR A 647 17.30 40.07 0.90
N TYR A 648 18.60 39.88 0.72
CA TYR A 648 19.53 40.96 0.40
C TYR A 648 19.68 41.08 -1.13
N LEU A 649 19.51 42.30 -1.64
CA LEU A 649 20.01 42.69 -2.96
C LEU A 649 21.49 43.06 -2.83
N THR A 650 22.30 42.52 -3.74
CA THR A 650 23.76 42.64 -3.71
C THR A 650 24.31 43.51 -4.83
N ASN A 651 25.47 44.12 -4.61
CA ASN A 651 26.13 44.97 -5.60
C ASN A 651 26.64 44.17 -6.82
N SER A 652 26.85 42.85 -6.70
CA SER A 652 27.16 42.00 -7.85
C SER A 652 25.96 41.73 -8.79
N GLY A 653 24.75 42.19 -8.41
CA GLY A 653 23.51 42.03 -9.17
C GLY A 653 22.67 40.79 -8.80
N LYS A 654 22.98 40.13 -7.68
CA LYS A 654 22.32 38.92 -7.19
C LYS A 654 21.38 39.24 -6.02
N ARG A 655 20.38 38.38 -5.82
CA ARG A 655 19.45 38.38 -4.68
C ARG A 655 19.62 37.07 -3.92
N ILE A 656 19.82 37.15 -2.60
CA ILE A 656 20.12 35.98 -1.73
C ILE A 656 19.24 36.08 -0.48
N ARG A 657 18.69 34.96 0.00
CA ARG A 657 17.82 34.96 1.20
C ARG A 657 18.62 35.35 2.44
N THR A 658 18.00 36.05 3.39
CA THR A 658 18.70 36.52 4.60
C THR A 658 19.22 35.38 5.48
N GLY A 659 18.50 34.25 5.56
CA GLY A 659 18.94 33.06 6.32
C GLY A 659 20.09 32.26 5.69
N ASP A 660 20.34 32.43 4.39
CA ASP A 660 21.43 31.75 3.68
C ASP A 660 22.79 32.46 3.84
N VAL A 661 22.84 33.59 4.56
CA VAL A 661 24.04 34.42 4.74
C VAL A 661 24.25 34.88 6.19
N SER A 662 25.48 35.28 6.50
CA SER A 662 25.86 36.01 7.71
C SER A 662 26.23 37.45 7.34
N VAL A 663 25.77 38.44 8.10
CA VAL A 663 26.16 39.86 7.89
C VAL A 663 27.46 40.14 8.65
N LEU A 664 28.41 40.78 7.97
CA LEU A 664 29.69 41.22 8.52
C LEU A 664 29.77 42.75 8.55
N ASP A 665 30.60 43.29 9.43
CA ASP A 665 30.94 44.71 9.45
C ASP A 665 31.45 45.17 8.06
N ASN A 666 31.05 46.37 7.62
CA ASN A 666 31.59 46.96 6.40
C ASN A 666 33.12 47.00 6.44
N LYS A 667 33.73 46.37 5.44
CA LYS A 667 35.15 46.40 5.17
C LYS A 667 35.38 46.42 3.65
N PRO A 668 36.32 47.23 3.13
CA PRO A 668 36.76 47.12 1.73
C PRO A 668 37.38 45.74 1.44
N LEU A 669 36.91 45.04 0.39
CA LEU A 669 37.53 43.80 -0.09
C LEU A 669 38.97 44.01 -0.61
N GLY A 670 39.31 45.25 -0.97
CA GLY A 670 40.68 45.66 -1.32
C GLY A 670 41.14 45.19 -2.70
N SER A 671 42.46 45.11 -2.90
CA SER A 671 43.02 44.56 -4.13
C SER A 671 42.89 43.04 -4.13
N ASN A 672 42.23 42.54 -5.17
CA ASN A 672 41.83 41.16 -5.31
C ASN A 672 42.21 40.65 -6.73
N PRO A 673 43.48 40.30 -6.96
CA PRO A 673 43.91 39.68 -8.21
C PRO A 673 43.38 38.25 -8.31
N VAL A 674 43.15 37.75 -9.53
CA VAL A 674 42.95 36.33 -9.78
C VAL A 674 44.23 35.70 -10.33
N SER A 675 44.56 34.51 -9.83
CA SER A 675 45.64 33.66 -10.33
C SER A 675 45.20 32.21 -10.39
N VAL A 676 45.71 31.46 -11.36
CA VAL A 676 45.39 30.03 -11.54
C VAL A 676 46.39 29.22 -10.72
N THR A 677 45.92 28.66 -9.60
CA THR A 677 46.72 27.78 -8.73
C THR A 677 46.88 26.39 -9.38
N SER A 678 45.80 25.90 -9.99
CA SER A 678 45.81 24.69 -10.82
C SER A 678 44.62 24.67 -11.79
N ALA A 679 44.77 23.88 -12.85
CA ALA A 679 43.77 23.56 -13.86
C ALA A 679 44.09 22.16 -14.40
N ALA A 680 43.80 21.14 -13.58
CA ALA A 680 44.22 19.75 -13.80
C ALA A 680 43.03 18.83 -14.09
N LYS A 681 43.35 17.62 -14.54
CA LYS A 681 42.45 16.47 -14.44
C LYS A 681 42.50 15.89 -13.01
N ASP A 682 41.38 15.41 -12.51
CA ASP A 682 41.31 14.63 -11.26
C ASP A 682 40.25 13.53 -11.39
N GLY A 683 40.66 12.26 -11.38
CA GLY A 683 39.80 11.16 -11.78
C GLY A 683 39.32 11.34 -13.23
N THR A 684 38.01 11.42 -13.44
CA THR A 684 37.39 11.80 -14.72
C THR A 684 37.35 13.32 -14.95
N ASP A 685 37.37 14.11 -13.87
CA ASP A 685 36.92 15.49 -13.83
C ASP A 685 37.99 16.47 -14.27
N THR A 686 37.57 17.72 -14.47
CA THR A 686 38.48 18.86 -14.62
C THR A 686 38.34 19.78 -13.42
N VAL A 687 39.44 20.03 -12.72
CA VAL A 687 39.48 20.83 -11.49
C VAL A 687 40.31 22.09 -11.72
N VAL A 688 39.66 23.25 -11.62
CA VAL A 688 40.27 24.58 -11.74
C VAL A 688 40.27 25.25 -10.37
N LYS A 689 41.46 25.49 -9.81
CA LYS A 689 41.67 26.24 -8.57
C LYS A 689 42.17 27.64 -8.88
N LEU A 690 41.45 28.64 -8.40
CA LEU A 690 41.78 30.05 -8.53
C LEU A 690 42.10 30.64 -7.15
N ARG A 691 43.29 31.23 -6.98
CA ARG A 691 43.62 32.01 -5.78
C ARG A 691 43.16 33.45 -5.98
N THR A 692 42.35 33.92 -5.03
CA THR A 692 41.91 35.31 -4.87
C THR A 692 42.20 35.77 -3.43
N ASN A 693 42.34 37.08 -3.19
CA ASN A 693 42.55 37.62 -1.84
C ASN A 693 41.25 37.64 -1.03
N SER A 694 40.11 37.84 -1.71
CA SER A 694 38.76 37.81 -1.16
C SER A 694 37.93 36.73 -1.85
N ARG A 695 36.98 36.12 -1.13
CA ARG A 695 36.05 35.12 -1.68
C ARG A 695 34.99 35.82 -2.53
N VAL A 696 35.03 35.66 -3.85
CA VAL A 696 34.21 36.42 -4.81
C VAL A 696 32.92 35.71 -5.23
N PRO A 697 31.85 36.47 -5.57
CA PRO A 697 30.68 35.94 -6.24
C PRO A 697 30.91 35.86 -7.76
N PHE A 698 30.16 34.99 -8.43
CA PHE A 698 30.23 34.78 -9.87
C PHE A 698 28.86 34.41 -10.47
N SER A 699 28.76 34.42 -11.79
CA SER A 699 27.62 33.96 -12.58
C SER A 699 28.11 33.09 -13.74
N MET A 700 27.25 32.23 -14.30
CA MET A 700 27.61 31.29 -15.37
C MET A 700 26.65 31.40 -16.55
N SER A 701 27.18 31.28 -17.77
CA SER A 701 26.38 31.27 -19.00
C SER A 701 27.06 30.43 -20.08
N PHE A 702 26.32 29.96 -21.07
CA PHE A 702 26.84 29.13 -22.16
C PHE A 702 26.92 29.93 -23.47
N SER A 703 28.04 29.81 -24.17
CA SER A 703 28.22 30.44 -25.49
C SER A 703 27.49 29.65 -26.58
N GLY A 704 26.66 30.32 -27.37
CA GLY A 704 25.96 29.74 -28.51
C GLY A 704 24.65 29.01 -28.20
N LEU A 705 24.07 29.18 -27.00
CA LEU A 705 22.68 28.80 -26.75
C LEU A 705 21.74 29.95 -27.14
N ASP A 706 20.76 29.64 -27.98
CA ASP A 706 19.58 30.48 -28.21
C ASP A 706 18.44 29.96 -27.31
N TYR A 707 18.05 30.74 -26.31
CA TYR A 707 16.87 30.45 -25.48
C TYR A 707 15.60 31.01 -26.13
N SER A 708 14.50 30.26 -26.09
CA SER A 708 13.17 30.77 -26.45
C SER A 708 12.25 30.84 -25.24
N GLY A 709 11.17 31.62 -25.35
CA GLY A 709 10.10 31.65 -24.35
C GLY A 709 9.39 30.31 -24.27
N GLY A 710 9.54 29.62 -23.15
CA GLY A 710 8.74 28.45 -22.77
C GLY A 710 7.80 28.79 -21.62
N ASN A 711 6.93 27.85 -21.25
CA ASN A 711 5.78 28.10 -20.37
C ASN A 711 6.16 28.58 -18.96
N ASN A 712 7.36 28.21 -18.48
CA ASN A 712 7.94 28.67 -17.20
C ASN A 712 9.19 29.58 -17.39
N GLY A 713 9.31 30.28 -18.53
CA GLY A 713 10.28 31.36 -18.73
C GLY A 713 11.19 31.24 -19.96
N ASN A 714 12.08 32.22 -20.13
CA ASN A 714 12.99 32.37 -21.29
C ASN A 714 14.23 31.45 -21.22
N HIS A 715 14.04 30.17 -20.91
CA HIS A 715 15.15 29.21 -20.73
C HIS A 715 14.95 27.83 -21.39
N TYR A 716 13.86 27.62 -22.12
CA TYR A 716 13.74 26.44 -22.98
C TYR A 716 14.78 26.47 -24.11
N VAL A 717 15.39 25.32 -24.38
CA VAL A 717 16.23 25.05 -25.56
C VAL A 717 15.78 23.75 -26.23
N SER A 718 15.75 23.71 -27.56
CA SER A 718 15.45 22.48 -28.32
C SER A 718 16.70 21.64 -28.65
N SER A 719 17.90 22.15 -28.32
CA SER A 719 19.12 21.35 -28.27
C SER A 719 20.20 22.03 -27.43
N PHE A 720 20.86 21.29 -26.55
CA PHE A 720 22.12 21.76 -25.93
C PHE A 720 23.29 21.54 -26.89
N ASN A 721 23.66 22.60 -27.60
CA ASN A 721 24.69 22.65 -28.65
C ASN A 721 25.89 23.57 -28.32
N ALA A 722 25.88 24.19 -27.14
CA ALA A 722 26.83 25.21 -26.66
C ALA A 722 28.31 24.91 -26.96
N THR A 723 29.12 25.94 -27.21
CA THR A 723 30.54 25.81 -27.56
C THR A 723 31.51 26.08 -26.40
N ALA A 724 31.08 26.78 -25.36
CA ALA A 724 31.91 27.14 -24.20
C ALA A 724 31.05 27.47 -22.97
N LEU A 725 31.63 27.31 -21.79
CA LEU A 725 31.11 27.84 -20.53
C LEU A 725 31.81 29.17 -20.21
N VAL A 726 31.05 30.20 -19.85
CA VAL A 726 31.56 31.53 -19.48
C VAL A 726 31.25 31.80 -18.02
N ILE A 727 32.28 31.85 -17.19
CA ILE A 727 32.19 32.19 -15.76
C ILE A 727 32.54 33.68 -15.62
N THR A 728 31.61 34.48 -15.13
CA THR A 728 31.80 35.93 -14.92
C THR A 728 31.96 36.20 -13.44
N PHE A 729 33.13 36.70 -13.04
CA PHE A 729 33.51 37.03 -11.68
C PHE A 729 33.31 38.51 -11.37
N ASP A 730 32.89 38.77 -10.13
CA ASP A 730 32.83 40.09 -9.54
C ASP A 730 34.07 40.40 -8.68
N TYR A 731 34.36 41.68 -8.50
CA TYR A 731 35.44 42.20 -7.63
C TYR A 731 36.84 41.64 -7.93
N ILE A 732 37.14 41.27 -9.18
CA ILE A 732 38.51 40.94 -9.63
C ILE A 732 39.20 42.20 -10.13
N THR A 733 40.32 42.55 -9.51
CA THR A 733 41.04 43.82 -9.80
C THR A 733 42.16 43.68 -10.83
N SER A 734 42.62 42.46 -11.11
CA SER A 734 43.63 42.16 -12.13
C SER A 734 43.73 40.65 -12.39
N ILE A 735 44.23 40.28 -13.57
CA ILE A 735 44.41 38.89 -14.01
C ILE A 735 45.90 38.63 -14.19
N SER A 736 46.41 37.54 -13.62
CA SER A 736 47.85 37.22 -13.62
C SER A 736 48.27 36.11 -14.59
N ALA A 737 47.32 35.46 -15.28
CA ALA A 737 47.56 34.43 -16.29
C ALA A 737 46.86 34.80 -17.60
N SER A 738 47.53 34.62 -18.74
CA SER A 738 47.01 35.01 -20.06
C SER A 738 46.02 33.99 -20.64
N SER A 739 46.20 32.70 -20.34
CA SER A 739 45.34 31.60 -20.76
C SER A 739 45.55 30.37 -19.89
N ILE A 740 44.60 29.43 -19.95
CA ILE A 740 44.66 28.09 -19.36
C ILE A 740 44.64 27.10 -20.51
N THR A 741 45.38 25.99 -20.42
CA THR A 741 45.28 24.88 -21.38
C THR A 741 44.90 23.60 -20.65
N PHE A 742 44.05 22.79 -21.27
CA PHE A 742 43.48 21.58 -20.69
C PHE A 742 43.81 20.36 -21.55
N PRO A 743 45.08 19.91 -21.64
CA PRO A 743 45.47 18.81 -22.52
C PRO A 743 44.72 17.50 -22.21
N GLU A 744 44.49 17.21 -20.92
CA GLU A 744 43.99 15.93 -20.42
C GLU A 744 42.49 15.93 -20.05
N SER A 745 41.81 17.10 -20.09
CA SER A 745 40.38 17.23 -19.79
C SER A 745 39.50 16.56 -20.85
N SER A 746 38.45 15.84 -20.45
CA SER A 746 37.39 15.39 -21.38
C SER A 746 36.50 16.55 -21.84
N VAL A 747 36.30 17.57 -21.00
CA VAL A 747 35.29 18.62 -21.15
C VAL A 747 35.83 19.81 -21.96
N PHE A 748 37.06 20.25 -21.67
CA PHE A 748 37.61 21.52 -22.14
C PHE A 748 38.89 21.38 -22.97
N THR A 749 39.24 22.43 -23.71
CA THR A 749 40.50 22.56 -24.47
C THR A 749 41.38 23.69 -23.95
N GLU A 750 40.80 24.87 -23.75
CA GLU A 750 41.48 26.07 -23.24
C GLU A 750 40.54 26.92 -22.37
N GLY A 751 41.13 27.80 -21.56
CA GLY A 751 40.45 28.83 -20.80
C GLY A 751 41.00 30.21 -21.13
N LEU A 752 40.16 31.11 -21.62
CA LEU A 752 40.53 32.45 -22.06
C LEU A 752 39.97 33.51 -21.10
N TRP A 753 40.81 34.46 -20.72
CA TRP A 753 40.45 35.55 -19.82
C TRP A 753 40.15 36.85 -20.57
N ASP A 754 39.07 37.54 -20.21
CA ASP A 754 38.85 38.96 -20.55
C ASP A 754 38.20 39.75 -19.40
N SER A 755 38.05 41.06 -19.61
CA SER A 755 37.31 41.94 -18.71
C SER A 755 36.47 42.92 -19.51
N TYR A 756 35.32 43.33 -18.97
CA TYR A 756 34.45 44.35 -19.54
C TYR A 756 33.79 45.20 -18.44
N GLU A 757 33.46 46.44 -18.76
CA GLU A 757 32.80 47.36 -17.82
C GLU A 757 31.29 47.16 -17.82
N SER A 758 30.71 47.02 -16.61
CA SER A 758 29.29 46.77 -16.37
C SER A 758 28.72 47.83 -15.43
N GLY A 759 28.63 49.07 -15.91
CA GLY A 759 28.38 50.25 -15.08
C GLY A 759 29.72 50.78 -14.56
N GLU A 760 29.90 50.83 -13.25
CA GLU A 760 31.17 51.19 -12.58
C GLU A 760 31.93 49.97 -12.04
N LEU A 761 31.46 48.74 -12.36
CA LEU A 761 32.13 47.49 -12.01
C LEU A 761 32.79 46.85 -13.24
N THR A 762 34.11 46.69 -13.18
CA THR A 762 34.87 45.79 -14.07
C THR A 762 34.47 44.34 -13.76
N LYS A 763 33.74 43.71 -14.68
CA LYS A 763 33.48 42.26 -14.65
C LYS A 763 34.62 41.54 -15.35
N THR A 764 35.08 40.43 -14.78
CA THR A 764 36.13 39.59 -15.39
C THR A 764 35.56 38.24 -15.79
N ARG A 765 35.84 37.76 -17.01
CA ARG A 765 35.32 36.50 -17.52
C ARG A 765 36.41 35.47 -17.76
N LEU A 766 36.12 34.22 -17.41
CA LEU A 766 36.85 33.04 -17.85
C LEU A 766 35.94 32.26 -18.82
N THR A 767 36.30 32.25 -20.09
CA THR A 767 35.64 31.47 -21.15
C THR A 767 36.37 30.14 -21.29
N LEU A 768 35.74 29.05 -20.88
CA LEU A 768 36.23 27.69 -20.97
C LEU A 768 35.68 27.02 -22.23
N ASN A 769 36.51 26.91 -23.27
CA ASN A 769 36.12 26.36 -24.57
C ASN A 769 35.95 24.84 -24.48
N PHE A 770 34.77 24.34 -24.85
CA PHE A 770 34.49 22.90 -24.82
C PHE A 770 35.32 22.14 -25.86
N ARG A 771 35.65 20.89 -25.53
CA ARG A 771 36.32 19.95 -26.45
C ARG A 771 35.39 19.43 -27.54
N GLN A 772 34.10 19.36 -27.24
CA GLN A 772 33.04 18.97 -28.15
C GLN A 772 31.79 19.81 -27.84
N SER A 773 31.16 20.38 -28.87
CA SER A 773 29.94 21.19 -28.69
C SER A 773 28.83 20.38 -28.02
N GLY A 774 28.12 20.98 -27.07
CA GLY A 774 27.03 20.35 -26.33
C GLY A 774 27.45 19.26 -25.33
N ILE A 775 28.73 19.18 -24.94
CA ILE A 775 29.24 18.21 -23.97
C ILE A 775 29.66 18.93 -22.68
N PHE A 776 28.82 18.83 -21.66
CA PHE A 776 29.04 19.40 -20.32
C PHE A 776 28.26 18.59 -19.27
N GLY A 777 28.92 18.18 -18.18
CA GLY A 777 28.35 17.28 -17.17
C GLY A 777 27.92 17.94 -15.86
N GLY A 778 27.89 19.27 -15.78
CA GLY A 778 27.65 20.00 -14.52
C GLY A 778 28.94 20.48 -13.83
N VAL A 779 28.77 21.24 -12.76
CA VAL A 779 29.87 21.85 -11.98
C VAL A 779 29.54 21.97 -10.50
N THR A 780 30.50 21.59 -9.65
CA THR A 780 30.53 21.97 -8.23
C THR A 780 31.55 23.09 -8.00
N SER A 781 31.27 23.95 -7.02
CA SER A 781 32.21 24.99 -6.57
C SER A 781 32.31 25.01 -5.05
N SER A 782 33.52 25.19 -4.52
CA SER A 782 33.79 25.35 -3.08
C SER A 782 35.05 26.18 -2.85
N TYR A 783 35.30 26.60 -1.61
CA TYR A 783 36.61 27.14 -1.20
C TYR A 783 37.40 26.06 -0.45
N ASP A 784 38.62 25.79 -0.90
CA ASP A 784 39.49 24.82 -0.22
C ASP A 784 40.17 25.40 1.04
N ASN A 785 40.87 24.54 1.79
CA ASN A 785 41.54 24.89 3.04
C ASN A 785 42.62 25.99 2.88
N ASP A 786 43.20 26.14 1.69
CA ASP A 786 44.18 27.18 1.36
C ASP A 786 43.53 28.50 0.89
N GLY A 787 42.19 28.50 0.76
CA GLY A 787 41.42 29.65 0.29
C GLY A 787 41.45 29.84 -1.23
N ASN A 788 41.62 28.77 -2.02
CA ASN A 788 41.37 28.79 -3.46
C ASN A 788 39.89 28.56 -3.74
N LEU A 789 39.30 29.36 -4.62
CA LEU A 789 38.02 29.04 -5.26
C LEU A 789 38.25 27.85 -6.20
N THR A 790 37.68 26.70 -5.87
CA THR A 790 37.81 25.46 -6.64
C THR A 790 36.52 25.22 -7.42
N PHE A 791 36.63 25.10 -8.74
CA PHE A 791 35.59 24.53 -9.59
C PHE A 791 35.97 23.11 -9.97
N ARG A 792 35.07 22.15 -9.78
CA ARG A 792 35.17 20.77 -10.31
C ARG A 792 34.06 20.60 -11.33
N PHE A 793 34.44 20.37 -12.58
CA PHE A 793 33.55 20.11 -13.70
C PHE A 793 33.54 18.61 -13.99
N ASN A 794 32.37 17.99 -13.99
CA ASN A 794 32.24 16.54 -14.09
C ASN A 794 32.81 16.04 -15.41
N GLY A 795 33.62 14.99 -15.33
CA GLY A 795 34.20 14.35 -16.51
C GLY A 795 33.15 13.73 -17.42
N CYS A 796 33.48 13.60 -18.70
CA CYS A 796 32.54 13.03 -19.68
C CYS A 796 32.86 11.56 -19.93
N ARG A 797 31.79 10.74 -19.88
CA ARG A 797 31.84 9.30 -20.15
C ARG A 797 31.15 9.01 -21.48
N SER A 798 31.62 7.98 -22.17
CA SER A 798 31.10 7.53 -23.46
C SER A 798 30.20 6.29 -23.37
N SER A 799 29.92 5.81 -22.16
CA SER A 799 29.21 4.56 -21.87
C SER A 799 28.74 4.52 -20.42
N LEU A 800 27.74 3.68 -20.13
CA LEU A 800 27.24 3.42 -18.77
C LEU A 800 28.29 2.78 -17.84
N SER A 801 29.22 1.98 -18.39
CA SER A 801 30.22 1.28 -17.60
C SER A 801 31.08 2.23 -16.75
N GLY A 802 31.06 2.02 -15.44
CA GLY A 802 31.72 2.83 -14.42
C GLY A 802 31.03 4.16 -14.08
N ALA A 803 29.95 4.55 -14.78
CA ALA A 803 29.18 5.76 -14.48
C ALA A 803 28.38 5.61 -13.18
N THR A 804 28.30 6.66 -12.37
CA THR A 804 27.49 6.68 -11.15
C THR A 804 26.10 7.21 -11.48
N VAL A 805 25.07 6.38 -11.31
CA VAL A 805 23.68 6.76 -11.62
C VAL A 805 22.82 6.70 -10.36
N VAL A 806 22.23 7.83 -9.98
CA VAL A 806 21.24 7.87 -8.90
C VAL A 806 19.83 7.79 -9.49
N ILE A 807 18.99 6.94 -8.88
CA ILE A 807 17.60 6.72 -9.30
C ILE A 807 16.67 7.09 -8.14
N ASP A 808 15.72 7.98 -8.41
CA ASP A 808 14.61 8.33 -7.52
C ASP A 808 13.33 7.70 -8.08
N PRO A 809 12.71 6.71 -7.41
CA PRO A 809 11.48 6.08 -7.88
C PRO A 809 10.22 6.96 -7.78
N GLY A 810 10.35 8.26 -7.54
CA GLY A 810 9.22 9.14 -7.23
C GLY A 810 8.53 8.79 -5.90
N HIS A 811 7.64 9.68 -5.45
CA HIS A 811 6.63 9.47 -4.40
C HIS A 811 7.06 8.58 -3.21
N GLY A 812 6.18 7.75 -2.64
CA GLY A 812 6.48 6.88 -1.49
C GLY A 812 6.48 7.61 -0.15
N TYR A 813 7.29 7.16 0.81
CA TYR A 813 7.25 7.73 2.17
C TYR A 813 7.84 9.15 2.24
N THR A 814 7.01 10.11 2.68
CA THR A 814 7.39 11.50 2.96
C THR A 814 7.44 11.82 4.46
N GLY A 815 7.04 10.86 5.30
CA GLY A 815 7.21 10.84 6.75
C GLY A 815 6.90 9.45 7.32
N ALA A 816 7.25 9.20 8.59
CA ALA A 816 7.17 7.89 9.23
C ALA A 816 5.76 7.22 9.23
N SER A 817 4.70 8.01 8.99
CA SER A 817 3.32 7.53 8.82
C SER A 817 2.62 8.12 7.58
N GLN A 818 3.35 8.84 6.71
CA GLN A 818 2.81 9.48 5.52
C GLN A 818 3.40 8.85 4.27
N PHE A 819 2.55 8.11 3.56
CA PHE A 819 2.84 7.54 2.24
C PHE A 819 2.12 8.35 1.16
N ASP A 820 2.90 8.86 0.21
CA ASP A 820 2.44 9.50 -1.02
C ASP A 820 2.36 8.44 -2.13
N PRO A 821 1.17 8.15 -2.69
CA PRO A 821 1.03 7.19 -3.79
C PRO A 821 1.36 7.79 -5.18
N GLY A 822 1.65 9.09 -5.26
CA GLY A 822 1.62 9.84 -6.51
C GLY A 822 0.20 9.95 -7.06
N ALA A 823 0.07 10.05 -8.38
CA ALA A 823 -1.23 9.99 -9.02
C ALA A 823 -1.93 8.63 -8.84
N VAL A 824 -3.27 8.64 -8.83
CA VAL A 824 -4.10 7.43 -8.77
C VAL A 824 -5.05 7.44 -9.95
N GLY A 825 -4.72 6.64 -10.97
CA GLY A 825 -5.58 6.31 -12.10
C GLY A 825 -6.13 4.89 -11.96
N HIS A 826 -6.14 4.14 -13.07
CA HIS A 826 -6.46 2.69 -13.04
C HIS A 826 -5.43 1.88 -12.22
N ILE A 827 -4.24 2.47 -11.98
CA ILE A 827 -3.22 2.02 -11.03
C ILE A 827 -2.74 3.21 -10.16
N LYS A 828 -1.96 2.92 -9.11
CA LYS A 828 -1.23 3.96 -8.36
C LYS A 828 0.10 4.19 -9.06
N GLU A 829 0.50 5.44 -9.22
CA GLU A 829 1.77 5.83 -9.86
C GLU A 829 2.97 5.18 -9.16
N GLN A 830 3.04 5.29 -7.82
CA GLN A 830 4.18 4.79 -7.05
C GLN A 830 4.43 3.28 -7.23
N ASP A 831 3.36 2.48 -7.44
CA ASP A 831 3.49 1.03 -7.69
C ASP A 831 4.32 0.79 -8.98
N ALA A 832 3.98 1.50 -10.07
CA ALA A 832 4.63 1.39 -11.37
C ALA A 832 6.03 2.01 -11.37
N ASN A 833 6.19 3.24 -10.83
CA ASN A 833 7.49 3.90 -10.76
C ASN A 833 8.51 3.03 -10.02
N LEU A 834 8.11 2.41 -8.91
CA LEU A 834 8.96 1.56 -8.09
C LEU A 834 9.38 0.27 -8.82
N ALA A 835 8.45 -0.35 -9.55
CA ALA A 835 8.74 -1.53 -10.37
C ALA A 835 9.75 -1.20 -11.49
N ILE A 836 9.46 -0.14 -12.26
CA ILE A 836 10.34 0.36 -13.33
C ILE A 836 11.71 0.75 -12.77
N ALA A 837 11.78 1.48 -11.65
CA ALA A 837 13.05 1.91 -11.04
C ALA A 837 13.91 0.73 -10.52
N LYS A 838 13.30 -0.36 -10.04
CA LYS A 838 14.01 -1.60 -9.67
C LYS A 838 14.61 -2.30 -10.90
N LEU A 839 13.88 -2.31 -12.01
CA LEU A 839 14.34 -2.88 -13.28
C LEU A 839 15.41 -2.02 -13.96
N VAL A 840 15.27 -0.69 -13.96
CA VAL A 840 16.28 0.27 -14.44
C VAL A 840 17.58 0.09 -13.65
N ALA A 841 17.50 -0.02 -12.32
CA ALA A 841 18.67 -0.25 -11.48
C ALA A 841 19.44 -1.53 -11.89
N SER A 842 18.72 -2.66 -11.94
CA SER A 842 19.32 -3.96 -12.28
C SER A 842 19.92 -4.00 -13.69
N LYS A 843 19.33 -3.28 -14.65
CA LYS A 843 19.84 -3.16 -16.03
C LYS A 843 21.08 -2.26 -16.10
N LEU A 844 21.08 -1.13 -15.39
CA LEU A 844 22.25 -0.24 -15.31
C LEU A 844 23.44 -0.93 -14.63
N GLU A 845 23.20 -1.71 -13.58
CA GLU A 845 24.21 -2.58 -12.93
C GLU A 845 24.77 -3.61 -13.92
N ALA A 846 23.93 -4.22 -14.76
CA ALA A 846 24.36 -5.17 -15.80
C ALA A 846 25.20 -4.55 -16.92
N GLU A 847 24.94 -3.28 -17.27
CA GLU A 847 25.79 -2.45 -18.15
C GLU A 847 27.04 -1.90 -17.43
N GLY A 848 27.24 -2.26 -16.16
CA GLY A 848 28.42 -1.96 -15.35
C GLY A 848 28.43 -0.56 -14.72
N ALA A 849 27.28 0.09 -14.57
CA ALA A 849 27.16 1.35 -13.83
C ALA A 849 27.18 1.13 -12.31
N ASN A 850 27.65 2.12 -11.55
CA ASN A 850 27.52 2.18 -10.10
C ASN A 850 26.14 2.79 -9.77
N VAL A 851 25.17 1.98 -9.37
CA VAL A 851 23.78 2.43 -9.17
C VAL A 851 23.48 2.71 -7.71
N ILE A 852 22.79 3.83 -7.45
CA ILE A 852 22.21 4.16 -6.15
C ILE A 852 20.72 4.46 -6.33
N ARG A 853 19.84 3.51 -5.99
CA ARG A 853 18.39 3.73 -5.96
C ARG A 853 17.91 4.12 -4.57
N LEU A 854 17.27 5.29 -4.46
CA LEU A 854 16.60 5.75 -3.23
C LEU A 854 15.49 4.76 -2.83
N LYS A 855 15.35 4.47 -1.53
CA LYS A 855 14.40 3.47 -1.02
C LYS A 855 13.05 4.07 -0.63
N THR A 856 12.38 4.72 -1.57
CA THR A 856 11.10 5.41 -1.31
C THR A 856 9.98 4.47 -0.85
N GLU A 857 10.16 3.15 -0.98
CA GLU A 857 9.27 2.12 -0.43
C GLU A 857 9.43 1.85 1.08
N SER A 858 10.48 2.35 1.74
CA SER A 858 10.80 2.02 3.14
C SER A 858 11.48 3.12 3.94
N GLU A 859 11.99 4.16 3.29
CA GLU A 859 12.73 5.28 3.90
C GLU A 859 12.03 6.61 3.56
N THR A 860 12.09 7.58 4.48
CA THR A 860 11.48 8.90 4.31
C THR A 860 12.34 9.81 3.44
N TYR A 861 11.80 10.27 2.31
CA TYR A 861 12.46 11.18 1.38
C TYR A 861 11.58 12.39 1.05
N VAL A 862 11.80 13.51 1.75
CA VAL A 862 11.16 14.80 1.44
C VAL A 862 11.54 15.25 0.03
N THR A 863 10.55 15.53 -0.83
CA THR A 863 10.72 15.81 -2.27
C THR A 863 11.78 16.88 -2.56
N ALA A 864 11.76 17.99 -1.81
CA ALA A 864 12.73 19.08 -1.94
C ALA A 864 14.19 18.71 -1.61
N GLN A 865 14.43 17.55 -0.99
CA GLN A 865 15.75 17.09 -0.55
C GLN A 865 16.31 15.93 -1.40
N ARG A 866 15.52 15.24 -2.22
CA ARG A 866 15.93 13.98 -2.89
C ARG A 866 17.19 14.11 -3.74
N ALA A 867 17.20 15.07 -4.65
CA ALA A 867 18.39 15.37 -5.46
C ALA A 867 19.53 16.02 -4.66
N SER A 868 19.27 16.54 -3.45
CA SER A 868 20.32 16.97 -2.51
C SER A 868 20.93 15.81 -1.72
N PHE A 869 20.20 14.73 -1.45
CA PHE A 869 20.79 13.46 -1.01
C PHE A 869 21.63 12.83 -2.14
N ALA A 870 21.15 12.86 -3.38
CA ALA A 870 21.89 12.33 -4.53
C ALA A 870 23.30 12.90 -4.69
N ARG A 871 23.47 14.21 -4.41
CA ARG A 871 24.75 14.93 -4.46
C ARG A 871 25.88 14.26 -3.68
N GLN A 872 25.58 13.58 -2.56
CA GLN A 872 26.61 12.94 -1.75
C GLN A 872 27.34 11.77 -2.46
N TYR A 873 26.76 11.26 -3.56
CA TYR A 873 27.35 10.21 -4.39
C TYR A 873 28.10 10.74 -5.62
N SER A 874 28.10 12.07 -5.86
CA SER A 874 28.67 12.72 -7.06
C SER A 874 28.26 12.02 -8.38
N PRO A 875 26.95 11.95 -8.70
CA PRO A 875 26.46 11.17 -9.83
C PRO A 875 26.80 11.80 -11.19
N ASP A 876 27.01 10.93 -12.18
CA ASP A 876 27.07 11.31 -13.60
C ASP A 876 25.68 11.55 -14.21
N LEU A 877 24.64 10.93 -13.63
CA LEU A 877 23.24 11.05 -14.02
C LEU A 877 22.31 10.92 -12.81
N PHE A 878 21.28 11.76 -12.72
CA PHE A 878 20.14 11.57 -11.82
C PHE A 878 18.85 11.38 -12.63
N LEU A 879 18.12 10.30 -12.31
CA LEU A 879 16.88 9.91 -13.00
C LEU A 879 15.74 9.82 -11.99
N SER A 880 14.79 10.78 -12.01
CA SER A 880 13.50 10.64 -11.32
C SER A 880 12.53 9.91 -12.23
N ILE A 881 11.92 8.83 -11.76
CA ILE A 881 11.01 7.98 -12.54
C ILE A 881 9.58 8.20 -12.03
N HIS A 882 8.70 8.65 -12.93
CA HIS A 882 7.31 9.04 -12.70
C HIS A 882 6.37 8.48 -13.76
N CYS A 883 5.06 8.50 -13.49
CA CYS A 883 4.01 8.22 -14.47
C CYS A 883 2.88 9.24 -14.34
N ASN A 884 2.50 9.84 -15.46
CA ASN A 884 1.74 11.08 -15.51
C ASN A 884 0.24 10.85 -15.28
N ALA A 885 -0.50 11.91 -14.95
CA ALA A 885 -1.95 11.90 -14.85
C ALA A 885 -2.57 13.15 -15.47
N ALA A 886 -3.61 12.91 -16.29
CA ALA A 886 -4.43 13.93 -16.93
C ALA A 886 -5.80 13.31 -17.26
N GLY A 887 -6.55 13.90 -18.19
CA GLY A 887 -7.75 13.24 -18.73
C GLY A 887 -7.39 11.97 -19.50
N GLU A 888 -8.27 10.97 -19.46
CA GLU A 888 -8.10 9.57 -19.95
C GLU A 888 -7.59 9.40 -21.40
N SER A 889 -7.69 10.44 -22.24
CA SER A 889 -7.17 10.46 -23.62
C SER A 889 -5.72 10.95 -23.75
N ALA A 890 -5.11 11.42 -22.66
CA ALA A 890 -3.68 11.71 -22.60
C ALA A 890 -2.88 10.42 -22.56
N ARG A 891 -1.80 10.34 -23.36
CA ARG A 891 -0.96 9.16 -23.53
C ARG A 891 0.43 9.55 -24.01
N GLY A 892 1.41 8.68 -23.80
CA GLY A 892 2.80 8.82 -24.21
C GLY A 892 3.75 9.32 -23.12
N ALA A 893 5.03 9.37 -23.44
CA ALA A 893 6.12 9.67 -22.51
C ALA A 893 6.74 11.05 -22.77
N GLU A 894 7.07 11.78 -21.72
CA GLU A 894 7.80 13.06 -21.73
C GLU A 894 8.94 13.03 -20.70
N ALA A 895 9.91 13.94 -20.83
CA ALA A 895 10.95 14.08 -19.82
C ALA A 895 11.27 15.56 -19.55
N TYR A 896 11.30 15.93 -18.29
CA TYR A 896 11.47 17.30 -17.82
C TYR A 896 12.92 17.61 -17.42
N TYR A 897 13.39 18.80 -17.80
CA TYR A 897 14.70 19.32 -17.45
C TYR A 897 14.63 20.79 -17.00
N PHE A 898 15.58 21.22 -16.16
CA PHE A 898 15.74 22.62 -15.77
C PHE A 898 17.08 23.20 -16.26
N THR A 899 18.19 22.50 -16.05
CA THR A 899 19.49 22.93 -16.57
C THR A 899 19.64 22.57 -18.06
N PRO A 900 20.07 23.50 -18.93
CA PRO A 900 20.15 23.25 -20.38
C PRO A 900 21.00 22.02 -20.77
N PHE A 901 22.07 21.71 -20.02
CA PHE A 901 22.90 20.53 -20.29
C PHE A 901 22.22 19.18 -19.96
N SER A 902 21.10 19.20 -19.25
CA SER A 902 20.23 18.04 -18.99
C SER A 902 19.21 17.79 -20.12
N GLN A 903 18.96 18.79 -20.98
CA GLN A 903 17.99 18.67 -22.10
C GLN A 903 18.23 17.45 -23.01
N PRO A 904 19.47 17.09 -23.40
CA PRO A 904 19.69 15.92 -24.24
C PRO A 904 19.56 14.58 -23.52
N LEU A 905 19.51 14.56 -22.18
CA LEU A 905 19.20 13.36 -21.42
C LEU A 905 17.70 13.09 -21.46
N ALA A 906 16.91 14.16 -21.30
CA ALA A 906 15.46 14.12 -21.44
C ALA A 906 15.04 13.68 -22.85
N ASP A 907 15.53 14.34 -23.92
CA ASP A 907 15.17 14.01 -25.31
C ASP A 907 15.63 12.59 -25.72
N LYS A 908 16.71 12.06 -25.16
CA LYS A 908 17.13 10.67 -25.41
C LYS A 908 16.31 9.64 -24.64
N ILE A 909 15.74 9.99 -23.48
CA ILE A 909 14.89 9.08 -22.70
C ILE A 909 13.44 9.10 -23.21
N SER A 910 12.82 10.27 -23.42
CA SER A 910 11.42 10.35 -23.88
C SER A 910 11.23 9.66 -25.24
N ALA A 911 12.14 9.90 -26.20
CA ALA A 911 12.12 9.28 -27.52
C ALA A 911 12.23 7.75 -27.47
N ARG A 912 12.97 7.19 -26.49
CA ARG A 912 13.08 5.74 -26.30
C ARG A 912 11.81 5.14 -25.71
N ILE A 913 11.23 5.76 -24.68
CA ILE A 913 10.00 5.27 -24.05
C ILE A 913 8.82 5.44 -25.02
N GLY A 914 8.69 6.61 -25.67
CA GLY A 914 7.63 6.89 -26.64
C GLY A 914 7.66 5.96 -27.86
N SER A 915 8.85 5.56 -28.34
CA SER A 915 8.99 4.50 -29.34
C SER A 915 8.50 3.15 -28.81
N TYR A 916 8.83 2.78 -27.56
CA TYR A 916 8.37 1.54 -26.95
C TYR A 916 6.83 1.51 -26.79
N LEU A 917 6.23 2.56 -26.23
CA LEU A 917 4.78 2.69 -26.08
C LEU A 917 4.06 2.64 -27.44
N GLY A 918 4.59 3.34 -28.46
CA GLY A 918 4.05 3.30 -29.82
C GLY A 918 4.11 1.90 -30.44
N ASP A 919 5.28 1.27 -30.45
CA ASP A 919 5.51 -0.04 -31.09
C ASP A 919 4.89 -1.23 -30.33
N LYS A 920 4.67 -1.12 -29.00
CA LYS A 920 4.33 -2.25 -28.12
C LYS A 920 3.05 -2.13 -27.32
N VAL A 921 2.62 -0.92 -26.95
CA VAL A 921 1.41 -0.71 -26.13
C VAL A 921 0.23 -0.29 -26.98
N HIS A 922 0.41 0.70 -27.87
CA HIS A 922 -0.67 1.18 -28.75
C HIS A 922 -0.68 0.52 -30.14
N GLY A 923 0.47 0.04 -30.62
CA GLY A 923 0.62 -0.49 -31.99
C GLY A 923 0.55 0.57 -33.10
N GLU A 924 0.66 1.85 -32.75
CA GLU A 924 0.61 2.98 -33.69
C GLU A 924 1.63 4.09 -33.36
N GLY A 925 2.35 4.52 -34.39
CA GLY A 925 3.20 5.72 -34.34
C GLY A 925 4.33 5.67 -33.30
N GLY A 926 4.75 6.86 -32.86
CA GLY A 926 5.61 7.02 -31.69
C GLY A 926 4.89 7.91 -30.69
N MET A 927 4.80 7.48 -29.43
CA MET A 927 4.15 8.20 -28.34
C MET A 927 5.17 9.04 -27.55
N ASP A 928 6.13 9.66 -28.26
CA ASP A 928 7.09 10.59 -27.69
C ASP A 928 6.48 11.99 -27.66
N ARG A 929 6.43 12.58 -26.47
CA ARG A 929 5.94 13.94 -26.20
C ARG A 929 7.10 14.93 -26.01
N GLY A 930 8.33 14.47 -26.17
CA GLY A 930 9.55 15.27 -26.20
C GLY A 930 10.02 15.74 -24.82
N GLU A 931 11.03 16.60 -24.86
CA GLU A 931 11.72 17.14 -23.71
C GLU A 931 11.19 18.51 -23.29
N GLN A 932 10.86 18.65 -22.01
CA GLN A 932 10.05 19.76 -21.49
C GLN A 932 10.86 20.60 -20.50
N TYR A 933 10.98 21.92 -20.74
CA TYR A 933 11.62 22.81 -19.77
C TYR A 933 10.67 23.09 -18.61
N ASN A 934 11.04 22.66 -17.39
CA ASN A 934 10.25 22.95 -16.21
C ASN A 934 11.09 22.95 -14.92
N TYR A 935 10.57 23.59 -13.88
CA TYR A 935 11.19 23.69 -12.55
C TYR A 935 10.51 22.70 -11.59
N PHE A 936 11.17 21.56 -11.37
CA PHE A 936 10.81 20.59 -10.32
C PHE A 936 11.98 20.41 -9.35
N PHE A 937 11.73 20.20 -8.05
CA PHE A 937 12.78 20.03 -7.03
C PHE A 937 13.93 19.09 -7.42
N VAL A 938 13.64 17.99 -8.11
CA VAL A 938 14.65 17.04 -8.57
C VAL A 938 15.54 17.59 -9.70
N THR A 939 14.97 18.30 -10.68
CA THR A 939 15.66 18.77 -11.89
C THR A 939 16.65 19.91 -11.68
N GLN A 940 16.59 20.62 -10.55
CA GLN A 940 17.28 21.91 -10.31
C GLN A 940 18.82 21.86 -10.17
N GLN A 941 19.46 20.73 -10.43
CA GLN A 941 20.86 20.50 -10.08
C GLN A 941 21.78 21.11 -11.15
N GLN A 942 22.78 21.88 -10.71
CA GLN A 942 23.81 22.49 -11.58
C GLN A 942 25.10 21.67 -11.60
N ASP A 943 25.21 20.75 -10.64
CA ASP A 943 26.36 19.91 -10.33
C ASP A 943 26.34 18.54 -11.02
N PHE A 944 25.21 18.13 -11.61
CA PHE A 944 25.10 16.93 -12.47
C PHE A 944 23.84 17.00 -13.34
N PRO A 945 23.74 16.22 -14.44
CA PRO A 945 22.53 16.16 -15.27
C PRO A 945 21.39 15.49 -14.49
N SER A 946 20.23 16.14 -14.46
CA SER A 946 19.06 15.69 -13.70
C SER A 946 17.78 15.85 -14.51
N VAL A 947 16.98 14.78 -14.57
CA VAL A 947 15.70 14.75 -15.29
C VAL A 947 14.61 14.09 -14.45
N LEU A 948 13.36 14.51 -14.69
CA LEU A 948 12.15 13.81 -14.27
C LEU A 948 11.53 13.16 -15.51
N ILE A 949 11.20 11.87 -15.44
CA ILE A 949 10.83 11.03 -16.58
C ILE A 949 9.38 10.57 -16.39
N GLU A 950 8.48 10.97 -17.29
CA GLU A 950 7.10 10.48 -17.31
C GLU A 950 7.01 9.27 -18.24
N CYS A 951 6.76 8.08 -17.68
CA CYS A 951 6.86 6.81 -18.41
C CYS A 951 5.60 6.42 -19.21
N GLY A 952 4.52 7.19 -19.09
CA GLY A 952 3.17 6.91 -19.60
C GLY A 952 2.11 7.46 -18.63
N PHE A 953 0.83 7.36 -18.97
CA PHE A 953 -0.26 7.93 -18.17
C PHE A 953 -1.04 6.88 -17.36
N VAL A 954 -1.03 6.95 -16.03
CA VAL A 954 -1.79 6.00 -15.15
C VAL A 954 -3.31 6.15 -15.25
N THR A 955 -3.76 7.26 -15.81
CA THR A 955 -5.17 7.62 -16.05
C THR A 955 -5.68 7.20 -17.43
N ASN A 956 -4.81 6.70 -18.31
CA ASN A 956 -5.21 6.07 -19.58
C ASN A 956 -5.23 4.55 -19.39
N TYR A 957 -6.36 3.90 -19.65
CA TYR A 957 -6.52 2.46 -19.41
C TYR A 957 -5.41 1.61 -20.06
N THR A 958 -5.13 1.82 -21.35
CA THR A 958 -4.13 1.04 -22.11
C THR A 958 -2.72 1.21 -21.56
N GLU A 959 -2.30 2.44 -21.25
CA GLU A 959 -0.98 2.67 -20.65
C GLU A 959 -0.93 2.21 -19.20
N ALA A 960 -2.01 2.32 -18.43
CA ALA A 960 -2.05 1.85 -17.05
C ALA A 960 -1.93 0.32 -16.93
N MET A 961 -2.54 -0.46 -17.84
CA MET A 961 -2.35 -1.91 -17.84
C MET A 961 -0.91 -2.28 -18.27
N ALA A 962 -0.32 -1.57 -19.24
CA ALA A 962 1.10 -1.73 -19.59
C ALA A 962 2.07 -1.27 -18.47
N LEU A 963 1.68 -0.30 -17.64
CA LEU A 963 2.47 0.12 -16.47
C LEU A 963 2.30 -0.84 -15.28
N ALA A 964 1.25 -1.68 -15.27
CA ALA A 964 1.07 -2.79 -14.32
C ALA A 964 1.82 -4.06 -14.75
N ASP A 965 1.88 -4.34 -16.06
CA ASP A 965 2.49 -5.55 -16.61
C ASP A 965 4.03 -5.58 -16.53
N SER A 966 4.56 -6.76 -16.22
CA SER A 966 5.98 -7.04 -16.06
C SER A 966 6.80 -7.05 -17.37
N GLU A 967 6.23 -7.45 -18.53
CA GLU A 967 6.94 -7.38 -19.81
C GLU A 967 7.11 -5.93 -20.24
N HIS A 968 6.04 -5.14 -20.15
CA HIS A 968 6.00 -3.73 -20.47
C HIS A 968 6.85 -2.87 -19.50
N GLN A 969 6.77 -3.09 -18.19
CA GLN A 969 7.69 -2.46 -17.22
C GLN A 969 9.17 -2.73 -17.55
N ASN A 970 9.53 -3.97 -17.91
CA ASN A 970 10.88 -4.33 -18.32
C ASN A 970 11.29 -3.66 -19.64
N GLY A 971 10.37 -3.50 -20.59
CA GLY A 971 10.61 -2.79 -21.85
C GLY A 971 10.76 -1.27 -21.70
N ILE A 972 9.99 -0.65 -20.80
CA ILE A 972 10.14 0.77 -20.42
C ILE A 972 11.47 0.98 -19.68
N ALA A 973 11.83 0.10 -18.76
CA ALA A 973 13.13 0.14 -18.08
C ALA A 973 14.31 -0.01 -19.06
N GLU A 974 14.18 -0.89 -20.05
CA GLU A 974 15.14 -1.05 -21.16
C GLU A 974 15.25 0.23 -22.01
N ALA A 975 14.13 0.92 -22.25
CA ALA A 975 14.10 2.19 -22.97
C ALA A 975 14.83 3.32 -22.22
N ILE A 976 14.61 3.45 -20.90
CA ILE A 976 15.31 4.41 -20.03
C ILE A 976 16.82 4.16 -20.05
N VAL A 977 17.25 2.90 -19.87
CA VAL A 977 18.66 2.50 -19.88
C VAL A 977 19.32 2.86 -21.22
N ARG A 978 18.63 2.62 -22.35
CA ARG A 978 19.11 2.98 -23.68
C ARG A 978 19.18 4.48 -23.90
N GLY A 979 18.22 5.27 -23.38
CA GLY A 979 18.27 6.72 -23.44
C GLY A 979 19.47 7.31 -22.67
N ALA A 980 19.74 6.77 -21.48
CA ALA A 980 20.94 7.11 -20.71
C ALA A 980 22.24 6.69 -21.43
N ALA A 981 22.26 5.52 -22.07
CA ALA A 981 23.39 5.06 -22.87
C ALA A 981 23.63 5.94 -24.11
N ASP A 982 22.57 6.34 -24.83
CA ASP A 982 22.66 7.25 -25.98
C ASP A 982 23.16 8.64 -25.56
N TYR A 983 22.74 9.14 -24.38
CA TYR A 983 23.21 10.41 -23.83
C TYR A 983 24.72 10.40 -23.56
N LEU A 984 25.24 9.39 -22.85
CA LEU A 984 26.69 9.25 -22.63
C LEU A 984 27.43 8.99 -23.94
N GLY A 985 26.84 8.19 -24.85
CA GLY A 985 27.35 7.93 -26.20
C GLY A 985 27.52 9.17 -27.08
N ARG A 986 26.97 10.33 -26.71
CA ARG A 986 27.29 11.63 -27.33
C ARG A 986 28.78 11.98 -27.21
N CYS A 987 29.45 11.60 -26.11
CA CYS A 987 30.84 12.00 -25.87
C CYS A 987 31.84 11.15 -26.66
N SER A 988 32.56 11.78 -27.59
CA SER A 988 33.59 11.11 -28.41
C SER A 988 34.98 11.07 -27.75
N TYR A 989 35.10 11.39 -26.45
CA TYR A 989 36.40 11.62 -25.79
C TYR A 989 36.46 11.09 -24.35
N SER A 990 36.45 9.75 -24.19
CA SER A 990 36.58 9.07 -22.90
C SER A 990 37.98 9.26 -22.29
N CYS A 991 38.07 9.82 -21.08
CA CYS A 991 39.35 10.16 -20.43
C CYS A 991 39.96 9.04 -19.56
N PHE A 992 39.81 7.76 -19.89
CA PHE A 992 40.44 6.67 -19.12
C PHE A 992 41.98 6.67 -19.26
N GLY A 993 42.68 6.88 -18.14
CA GLY A 993 44.14 6.82 -18.04
C GLY A 993 44.72 7.87 -17.08
N ASP A 994 45.64 7.46 -16.20
CA ASP A 994 46.28 8.36 -15.24
C ASP A 994 47.25 9.31 -15.95
N GLY A 995 46.91 10.59 -15.94
CA GLY A 995 47.67 11.67 -16.55
C GLY A 995 47.83 12.83 -15.57
N ALA A 996 49.04 13.38 -15.50
CA ALA A 996 49.40 14.49 -14.61
C ALA A 996 50.39 15.42 -15.33
N ALA A 997 49.87 16.25 -16.24
CA ALA A 997 50.66 17.23 -16.97
C ALA A 997 50.84 18.56 -16.21
N SER A 998 51.98 19.23 -16.44
CA SER A 998 52.44 20.41 -15.70
C SER A 998 52.11 21.75 -16.37
N TYR A 999 51.78 22.76 -15.56
CA TYR A 999 51.70 24.16 -16.00
C TYR A 999 53.05 24.73 -16.44
N THR A 1000 53.01 25.69 -17.37
CA THR A 1000 54.13 26.58 -17.68
C THR A 1000 53.68 28.03 -17.60
N ASN A 1001 54.05 28.73 -16.52
CA ASN A 1001 53.94 30.19 -16.48
C ASN A 1001 55.04 30.80 -17.36
N SER A 1002 54.68 31.73 -18.24
CA SER A 1002 55.64 32.59 -18.93
C SER A 1002 56.11 33.69 -17.98
N GLU A 1003 57.34 33.58 -17.47
CA GLU A 1003 57.88 34.56 -16.51
C GLU A 1003 58.02 35.97 -17.11
N THR A 1004 57.46 36.97 -16.42
CA THR A 1004 57.95 38.36 -16.48
C THR A 1004 58.34 38.79 -15.07
N VAL A 1005 59.65 38.82 -14.80
CA VAL A 1005 60.21 39.09 -13.46
C VAL A 1005 59.94 40.55 -13.04
N TYR A 1006 59.32 40.73 -11.87
CA TYR A 1006 59.22 42.02 -11.19
C TYR A 1006 60.12 42.03 -9.94
N THR A 1007 61.13 42.90 -9.93
CA THR A 1007 62.02 43.09 -8.78
C THR A 1007 61.51 44.22 -7.88
N PRO A 1008 61.35 44.01 -6.56
CA PRO A 1008 60.93 45.06 -5.63
C PRO A 1008 62.06 46.08 -5.37
N PRO A 1009 61.74 47.32 -4.93
CA PRO A 1009 62.74 48.33 -4.58
C PRO A 1009 63.53 47.99 -3.31
N THR A 1010 64.78 48.46 -3.24
CA THR A 1010 65.69 48.23 -2.10
C THR A 1010 65.41 49.18 -0.93
N GLU A 1011 65.23 48.66 0.29
CA GLU A 1011 65.33 49.46 1.52
C GLU A 1011 66.78 49.56 2.02
N THR A 1012 67.11 50.69 2.68
CA THR A 1012 68.46 51.00 3.16
C THR A 1012 68.74 50.52 4.58
N THR A 1013 70.00 50.10 4.81
CA THR A 1013 70.50 49.42 6.01
C THR A 1013 70.71 50.28 7.26
N VAL A 1014 70.46 49.69 8.44
CA VAL A 1014 71.12 50.02 9.73
C VAL A 1014 71.49 48.69 10.44
N PRO A 1015 72.68 48.54 11.04
CA PRO A 1015 73.17 47.24 11.57
C PRO A 1015 72.76 46.92 13.02
N ALA A 1016 73.04 45.69 13.46
CA ALA A 1016 72.53 45.07 14.69
C ALA A 1016 73.57 44.96 15.85
N GLU A 1017 73.09 44.66 17.06
CA GLU A 1017 73.91 44.25 18.22
C GLU A 1017 73.41 42.96 18.91
N THR A 1018 74.34 42.00 19.05
CA THR A 1018 74.57 41.02 20.15
C THR A 1018 73.45 40.14 20.76
N MET A 1019 73.68 38.82 20.63
CA MET A 1019 73.28 37.70 21.53
C MET A 1019 74.04 37.76 22.89
N PRO A 1020 73.98 36.83 23.90
CA PRO A 1020 73.51 35.41 23.89
C PRO A 1020 72.71 34.97 25.18
N PRO A 1021 72.94 33.80 25.84
CA PRO A 1021 72.14 32.57 25.65
C PRO A 1021 71.59 31.94 26.97
N GLU A 1022 70.87 30.80 26.90
CA GLU A 1022 71.16 29.55 27.66
C GLU A 1022 70.18 28.37 27.36
N ALA A 1023 70.47 27.19 27.91
CA ALA A 1023 69.74 25.90 27.87
C ALA A 1023 69.91 25.22 29.26
N PRO A 1024 69.60 23.92 29.56
CA PRO A 1024 68.98 22.82 28.77
C PRO A 1024 67.91 21.98 29.57
N SER A 1025 67.51 20.79 29.06
CA SER A 1025 67.25 19.48 29.76
C SER A 1025 66.60 19.42 31.18
N GLU A 1026 65.77 18.47 31.63
CA GLU A 1026 65.28 17.15 31.14
C GLU A 1026 64.04 16.68 32.01
N PRO A 1027 63.74 15.41 32.43
CA PRO A 1027 62.59 14.63 31.90
C PRO A 1027 61.67 14.01 32.99
N MET A 1028 60.96 12.90 32.65
CA MET A 1028 60.23 11.93 33.51
C MET A 1028 58.80 12.30 33.99
N THR A 1029 57.85 11.39 34.25
CA THR A 1029 57.53 9.99 33.79
C THR A 1029 56.10 9.62 34.29
N SER A 1030 55.41 8.68 33.59
CA SER A 1030 54.53 7.57 34.07
C SER A 1030 53.64 7.72 35.35
N GLU A 1031 52.42 7.19 35.50
CA GLU A 1031 51.58 6.19 34.77
C GLU A 1031 50.16 6.81 34.58
N ASP A 1032 49.14 6.25 33.91
CA ASP A 1032 48.45 4.97 34.16
C ASP A 1032 47.57 4.55 32.96
N VAL A 1033 46.98 3.34 32.99
CA VAL A 1033 46.32 2.68 31.84
C VAL A 1033 44.82 2.46 32.06
N THR A 1034 43.96 2.82 31.09
CA THR A 1034 42.80 1.99 30.65
C THR A 1034 42.01 2.59 29.46
N ALA A 1035 41.23 1.70 28.81
CA ALA A 1035 40.03 1.96 27.98
C ALA A 1035 40.19 2.76 26.66
N VAL A 1036 40.02 2.01 25.55
CA VAL A 1036 39.52 2.54 24.28
C VAL A 1036 37.99 2.62 24.35
N PRO A 1037 37.33 3.71 23.93
CA PRO A 1037 35.91 3.74 23.60
C PRO A 1037 35.70 3.60 22.08
N ASP A 1038 34.66 2.86 21.67
CA ASP A 1038 34.24 2.73 20.28
C ASP A 1038 33.71 4.05 19.70
N VAL A 1039 33.92 4.26 18.39
CA VAL A 1039 33.39 5.43 17.67
C VAL A 1039 31.94 5.15 17.28
N ASN A 1040 31.01 5.49 18.18
CA ASN A 1040 29.58 5.35 17.93
C ASN A 1040 29.07 6.45 16.98
N PHE A 1041 28.68 6.07 15.76
CA PHE A 1041 28.01 6.96 14.81
C PHE A 1041 26.52 7.04 15.16
N SER A 1042 26.08 8.15 15.75
CA SER A 1042 24.66 8.40 16.01
C SER A 1042 24.31 9.89 15.98
N ASP A 1043 23.19 10.19 15.32
CA ASP A 1043 22.41 11.44 15.30
C ASP A 1043 22.88 12.59 14.35
N PRO A 1044 22.15 12.82 13.23
CA PRO A 1044 22.28 13.99 12.36
C PRO A 1044 21.20 15.09 12.57
N TYR A 1045 20.38 15.05 13.63
CA TYR A 1045 19.16 15.87 13.75
C TYR A 1045 19.24 17.11 14.67
N ASP A 1046 20.43 17.53 15.13
CA ASP A 1046 20.56 18.79 15.89
C ASP A 1046 20.77 20.01 14.96
N LEU A 1047 19.67 20.52 14.39
CA LEU A 1047 19.69 21.70 13.50
C LEU A 1047 18.47 22.64 13.62
N PHE A 1048 17.75 22.63 14.75
CA PHE A 1048 16.66 23.58 15.03
C PHE A 1048 16.70 24.14 16.46
N GLY A 1049 17.46 25.22 16.65
CA GLY A 1049 17.41 26.03 17.87
C GLY A 1049 16.13 26.88 17.94
N LEU A 1050 15.04 26.29 18.45
CA LEU A 1050 13.82 27.03 18.80
C LEU A 1050 13.93 27.61 20.22
N GLY A 1051 13.87 28.94 20.32
CA GLY A 1051 13.67 29.66 21.58
C GLY A 1051 12.19 29.76 21.96
N GLU A 1052 11.94 30.19 23.21
CA GLU A 1052 10.62 30.31 23.86
C GLU A 1052 9.58 31.17 23.10
#